data_AF-A0A1A9VF41-F1
#
_entry.id   AF-A0A1A9VF41-F1
#
_cell.length_a   1.000
_cell.length_b   1.000
_cell.length_c   1.000
_cell.angle_alpha   90.00
_cell.angle_beta   90.00
_cell.angle_gamma   90.00
#
_symmetry.space_group_name_H-M   'P 1'
#
loop_
_entity.id
_entity.type
_entity.pdbx_description
1 polymer ?
#
loop_
_entity_poly.entity_id
_entity_poly.type
_entity_poly.pdbx_seq_one_letter_code
_entity_poly.pdbx_strand_id
1 'polypeptide(L)'
;MPGRLDQMSSSASRLHLKTYDNGLRHSIGLLYTQQQQQQQQQQQQQQQIIVMNRVRDNILIADHNRNNNNNNNNNNNNNNNNNNFLNNNVQIDEGVVIPEPDVEAMDVDDDDGGGNTKKLGSTMSDQALNTLNELRRNNLLCDAVISVADGSFNVHRAIMSACSPYFRAQFTGFNTAFANAKNDENHHVHIPGMSGAVMEQIIQYAYLRKCIINADNVHELLISADYVGIIGLVTLCKQHLAQMLTPENCVSIMGFAKFRFSDDLYAKARNYLLRYFIEVASRNRDILDMSLKDFYDIISDDELNTREEDHVWKLCIKWIDHDSDNRKQHVAELMQGVRLGLMTPKCFMEEVKEHPYVLECEEAKPLIVETFKFMYDLDIMNPASGELTTPPLAMPRLPHEVIFAIGGWSGGTSKGCIETYDTRADRWVNIPAEDPAGPRAYHGTAVIGYKIYSIGGYDGVEYFNTCRVFDAVKKTWKEVRMFFFRLLHLRIITIKHDKGARIAPMHCRRCYVSVAELNGYIYAIGGYDGHNRLNTVERYNPKTNQWTVITPMNMQRSDASACTLKGKIYATGGFNGQECLDSAEFYDPHTNMWTRIPNMNHRRSGVSCVAFRGQVYVIGGFNGTARLSTGERYDPEAQTWSFIKEMNHSRSNFGLEIIDDMIFAIGGFNGVSTISHTECYVAETDEWYS
;
A
#
# COMPACT_ATOMS: atom_id res chain seq x y z
N MET A 1 62.84 51.39 38.87
CA MET A 1 61.96 51.21 37.70
C MET A 1 61.87 49.72 37.35
N PRO A 2 60.95 48.94 37.94
CA PRO A 2 60.67 47.60 37.47
C PRO A 2 59.36 47.64 36.66
N GLY A 3 59.48 47.59 35.34
CA GLY A 3 58.34 47.66 34.43
C GLY A 3 58.74 47.08 33.09
N ARG A 4 58.67 45.74 32.98
CA ARG A 4 58.61 44.91 31.76
C ARG A 4 58.95 43.47 32.15
N LEU A 5 58.00 42.73 32.70
CA LEU A 5 58.02 41.25 32.75
C LEU A 5 56.61 40.66 33.00
N ASP A 6 55.66 41.44 33.52
CA ASP A 6 54.30 40.94 33.85
C ASP A 6 53.25 40.99 32.71
N GLN A 7 53.59 41.44 31.51
CA GLN A 7 52.62 41.53 30.39
C GLN A 7 52.71 40.42 29.34
N MET A 8 53.69 39.52 29.40
CA MET A 8 53.81 38.40 28.45
C MET A 8 53.29 37.05 28.97
N SER A 9 53.10 36.86 30.29
CA SER A 9 52.59 35.59 30.84
C SER A 9 51.06 35.47 30.86
N SER A 10 50.32 36.58 30.87
CA SER A 10 48.84 36.55 30.95
C SER A 10 48.15 36.36 29.59
N SER A 11 48.79 36.78 28.50
CA SER A 11 48.28 36.65 27.13
C SER A 11 48.53 35.25 26.55
N ALA A 12 49.68 34.62 26.82
CA ALA A 12 49.96 33.24 26.44
C ALA A 12 49.08 32.23 27.19
N SER A 13 48.82 32.46 28.48
CA SER A 13 47.96 31.61 29.31
C SER A 13 46.48 31.70 28.91
N ARG A 14 45.99 32.88 28.48
CA ARG A 14 44.60 33.04 27.99
C ARG A 14 44.38 32.47 26.58
N LEU A 15 45.39 32.47 25.71
CA LEU A 15 45.30 31.81 24.40
C LEU A 15 45.38 30.29 24.53
N HIS A 16 46.23 29.74 25.40
CA HIS A 16 46.31 28.31 25.65
C HIS A 16 45.04 27.73 26.30
N LEU A 17 44.39 28.46 27.21
CA LEU A 17 43.11 28.03 27.78
C LEU A 17 41.94 28.08 26.76
N LYS A 18 41.91 29.07 25.85
CA LYS A 18 40.87 29.13 24.81
C LYS A 18 41.02 28.07 23.72
N THR A 19 42.24 27.69 23.34
CA THR A 19 42.47 26.58 22.40
C THR A 19 42.26 25.21 23.04
N TYR A 20 42.58 25.04 24.33
CA TYR A 20 42.21 23.83 25.07
C TYR A 20 40.69 23.68 25.24
N ASP A 21 39.97 24.76 25.58
CA ASP A 21 38.51 24.72 25.78
C ASP A 21 37.74 24.50 24.46
N ASN A 22 38.21 25.08 23.35
CA ASN A 22 37.65 24.78 22.01
C ASN A 22 38.03 23.38 21.51
N GLY A 23 39.23 22.90 21.80
CA GLY A 23 39.65 21.53 21.47
C GLY A 23 38.89 20.48 22.29
N LEU A 24 38.64 20.75 23.57
CA LEU A 24 37.78 19.92 24.43
C LEU A 24 36.32 19.99 23.99
N ARG A 25 35.75 21.16 23.67
CA ARG A 25 34.38 21.25 23.14
C ARG A 25 34.21 20.58 21.79
N HIS A 26 35.21 20.65 20.91
CA HIS A 26 35.15 19.98 19.61
C HIS A 26 35.35 18.46 19.76
N SER A 27 36.23 18.02 20.67
CA SER A 27 36.44 16.59 20.97
C SER A 27 35.26 15.99 21.74
N ILE A 28 34.66 16.72 22.69
CA ILE A 28 33.43 16.35 23.39
C ILE A 28 32.26 16.36 22.41
N GLY A 29 32.18 17.33 21.49
CA GLY A 29 31.18 17.35 20.42
C GLY A 29 31.31 16.15 19.49
N LEU A 30 32.52 15.80 19.05
CA LEU A 30 32.79 14.62 18.22
C LEU A 30 32.55 13.31 18.98
N LEU A 31 32.91 13.24 20.26
CA LEU A 31 32.61 12.10 21.14
C LEU A 31 31.10 11.98 21.35
N TYR A 32 30.38 13.08 21.53
CA TYR A 32 28.93 13.12 21.69
C TYR A 32 28.23 12.71 20.39
N THR A 33 28.73 13.15 19.22
CA THR A 33 28.22 12.72 17.91
C THR A 33 28.55 11.25 17.62
N GLN A 34 29.74 10.76 17.98
CA GLN A 34 30.09 9.34 17.88
C GLN A 34 29.26 8.48 18.85
N GLN A 35 29.02 8.97 20.06
CA GLN A 35 28.22 8.29 21.07
C GLN A 35 26.74 8.29 20.69
N GLN A 36 26.24 9.37 20.07
CA GLN A 36 24.91 9.42 19.46
C GLN A 36 24.80 8.45 18.26
N GLN A 37 25.80 8.40 17.37
CA GLN A 37 25.82 7.45 16.26
C GLN A 37 25.91 5.99 16.74
N GLN A 38 26.70 5.71 17.78
CA GLN A 38 26.76 4.39 18.42
C GLN A 38 25.43 4.04 19.10
N GLN A 39 24.82 4.97 19.82
CA GLN A 39 23.51 4.77 20.43
C GLN A 39 22.42 4.54 19.38
N GLN A 40 22.49 5.22 18.23
CA GLN A 40 21.55 5.07 17.12
C GLN A 40 21.72 3.70 16.42
N GLN A 41 22.95 3.25 16.19
CA GLN A 41 23.23 1.90 15.68
C GLN A 41 22.86 0.80 16.69
N GLN A 42 23.04 1.05 17.98
CA GLN A 42 22.63 0.14 19.04
C GLN A 42 21.09 0.08 19.15
N GLN A 43 20.38 1.21 19.04
CA GLN A 43 18.91 1.26 18.98
C GLN A 43 18.37 0.50 17.77
N GLN A 44 19.02 0.58 16.61
CA GLN A 44 18.67 -0.25 15.45
C GLN A 44 18.84 -1.74 15.79
N GLN A 45 20.00 -2.17 16.32
CA GLN A 45 20.21 -3.57 16.77
C GLN A 45 19.21 -4.04 17.85
N GLN A 46 18.71 -3.11 18.68
CA GLN A 46 17.71 -3.38 19.71
C GLN A 46 16.34 -3.62 19.10
N GLN A 47 15.89 -2.75 18.19
CA GLN A 47 14.67 -2.94 17.40
C GLN A 47 14.71 -4.27 16.63
N GLN A 48 15.88 -4.69 16.13
CA GLN A 48 16.07 -5.98 15.46
C GLN A 48 15.75 -7.19 16.36
N ILE A 49 16.16 -7.22 17.64
CA ILE A 49 15.92 -8.35 18.57
C ILE A 49 14.45 -8.42 18.96
N ILE A 50 13.84 -7.27 19.14
CA ILE A 50 12.47 -7.07 19.56
C ILE A 50 11.47 -7.56 18.50
N VAL A 51 11.74 -7.21 17.25
CA VAL A 51 10.91 -7.59 16.10
C VAL A 51 11.03 -9.09 15.79
N MET A 52 12.14 -9.76 16.13
CA MET A 52 12.23 -11.23 16.01
C MET A 52 11.18 -11.95 16.82
N ASN A 53 10.92 -11.49 18.06
CA ASN A 53 9.93 -12.10 18.94
C ASN A 53 8.51 -11.75 18.46
N ARG A 54 8.28 -10.50 18.03
CA ARG A 54 6.99 -10.04 17.52
C ARG A 54 6.59 -10.65 16.17
N VAL A 55 7.52 -10.84 15.23
CA VAL A 55 7.24 -11.53 13.95
C VAL A 55 6.92 -13.00 14.21
N ARG A 56 7.61 -13.64 15.16
CA ARG A 56 7.30 -15.00 15.60
C ARG A 56 5.90 -15.10 16.21
N ASP A 57 5.49 -14.11 17.02
CA ASP A 57 4.20 -14.07 17.69
C ASP A 57 3.04 -13.60 16.79
N ASN A 58 3.25 -12.64 15.88
CA ASN A 58 2.23 -12.20 14.92
C ASN A 58 1.94 -13.24 13.84
N ILE A 59 2.91 -14.11 13.53
CA ILE A 59 2.67 -15.33 12.74
C ILE A 59 1.75 -16.32 13.49
N LEU A 60 1.74 -16.30 14.83
CA LEU A 60 0.90 -17.15 15.68
C LEU A 60 -0.45 -16.51 16.05
N ILE A 61 -0.55 -15.18 16.16
CA ILE A 61 -1.79 -14.46 16.51
C ILE A 61 -2.81 -14.48 15.36
N ALA A 62 -2.35 -14.55 14.11
CA ALA A 62 -3.20 -14.78 12.94
C ALA A 62 -3.95 -16.12 12.99
N ASP A 63 -3.43 -17.12 13.72
CA ASP A 63 -4.11 -18.39 13.98
C ASP A 63 -5.12 -18.30 15.14
N HIS A 64 -4.88 -17.45 16.14
CA HIS A 64 -5.78 -17.32 17.30
C HIS A 64 -7.05 -16.50 17.00
N ASN A 65 -6.94 -15.42 16.21
CA ASN A 65 -8.11 -14.63 15.80
C ASN A 65 -9.01 -15.35 14.76
N ARG A 66 -8.52 -16.43 14.14
CA ARG A 66 -9.35 -17.32 13.29
C ARG A 66 -10.16 -18.34 14.08
N ASN A 67 -9.66 -18.82 15.23
CA ASN A 67 -10.40 -19.79 16.04
C ASN A 67 -11.54 -19.16 16.85
N ASN A 68 -11.45 -17.88 17.21
CA ASN A 68 -12.55 -17.18 17.89
C ASN A 68 -13.73 -16.82 16.97
N ASN A 69 -13.48 -16.53 15.68
CA ASN A 69 -14.58 -16.31 14.72
C ASN A 69 -15.30 -17.59 14.30
N ASN A 70 -14.69 -18.77 14.47
CA ASN A 70 -15.36 -20.05 14.24
C ASN A 70 -16.17 -20.54 15.46
N ASN A 71 -15.86 -20.07 16.67
CA ASN A 71 -16.57 -20.52 17.89
C ASN A 71 -17.84 -19.73 18.20
N ASN A 72 -18.03 -18.53 17.64
CA ASN A 72 -19.28 -17.76 17.81
C ASN A 72 -20.46 -18.25 16.94
N ASN A 73 -20.26 -19.22 16.05
CA ASN A 73 -21.32 -19.84 15.25
C ASN A 73 -21.88 -21.15 15.84
N ASN A 74 -21.41 -21.61 17.02
CA ASN A 74 -21.81 -22.90 17.60
C ASN A 74 -22.75 -22.83 18.81
N ASN A 75 -23.19 -21.64 19.24
CA ASN A 75 -24.17 -21.50 20.32
C ASN A 75 -25.46 -20.83 19.82
N ASN A 76 -26.28 -21.58 19.09
CA ASN A 76 -27.75 -21.41 19.07
C ASN A 76 -28.40 -22.56 18.28
N ASN A 77 -28.36 -23.77 18.84
CA ASN A 77 -29.24 -24.87 18.44
C ASN A 77 -29.78 -25.55 19.69
N ASN A 78 -30.95 -25.09 20.16
CA ASN A 78 -31.96 -25.91 20.83
C ASN A 78 -33.25 -25.10 20.93
N ASN A 79 -34.11 -25.21 19.92
CA ASN A 79 -35.49 -25.68 20.11
C ASN A 79 -36.20 -25.80 18.75
N ASN A 80 -36.37 -27.06 18.34
CA ASN A 80 -37.34 -27.49 17.34
C ASN A 80 -38.76 -27.20 17.84
N ASN A 81 -39.64 -26.68 16.96
CA ASN A 81 -40.68 -27.51 16.34
C ASN A 81 -41.58 -26.73 15.35
N ASN A 82 -41.49 -27.18 14.09
CA ASN A 82 -42.57 -27.47 13.14
C ASN A 82 -43.48 -26.34 12.62
N ASN A 83 -43.29 -25.98 11.34
CA ASN A 83 -44.06 -26.61 10.24
C ASN A 83 -43.61 -26.15 8.83
N ASN A 84 -43.25 -27.17 8.03
CA ASN A 84 -43.20 -27.30 6.55
C ASN A 84 -43.50 -26.09 5.66
N PHE A 85 -42.60 -25.77 4.72
CA PHE A 85 -42.90 -25.69 3.27
C PHE A 85 -41.62 -25.76 2.41
N LEU A 86 -41.72 -26.58 1.36
CA LEU A 86 -40.86 -26.89 0.20
C LEU A 86 -39.51 -26.16 -0.05
N ASN A 87 -38.50 -27.01 -0.34
CA ASN A 87 -37.23 -26.75 -1.02
C ASN A 87 -37.35 -25.85 -2.25
N ASN A 88 -36.49 -24.82 -2.32
CA ASN A 88 -35.88 -24.35 -3.56
C ASN A 88 -34.42 -23.93 -3.28
N ASN A 89 -33.49 -24.63 -3.94
CA ASN A 89 -32.08 -24.26 -4.01
C ASN A 89 -31.93 -22.95 -4.80
N VAL A 90 -31.26 -21.95 -4.23
CA VAL A 90 -30.68 -20.83 -4.99
C VAL A 90 -29.26 -20.58 -4.51
N GLN A 91 -28.32 -20.68 -5.46
CA GLN A 91 -26.91 -20.36 -5.34
C GLN A 91 -26.69 -18.92 -4.89
N ILE A 92 -25.73 -18.75 -3.99
CA ILE A 92 -25.13 -17.47 -3.64
C ILE A 92 -24.15 -17.16 -4.78
N ASP A 93 -24.51 -16.23 -5.66
CA ASP A 93 -23.66 -15.77 -6.76
C ASP A 93 -22.85 -14.55 -6.29
N GLU A 94 -21.54 -14.61 -6.51
CA GLU A 94 -20.56 -13.59 -6.11
C GLU A 94 -20.69 -12.31 -6.95
N GLY A 95 -20.28 -11.20 -6.33
CA GLY A 95 -20.37 -9.81 -6.78
C GLY A 95 -20.21 -9.52 -8.28
N VAL A 96 -21.18 -8.78 -8.80
CA VAL A 96 -21.17 -8.12 -10.11
C VAL A 96 -20.11 -7.01 -10.13
N VAL A 97 -19.17 -7.13 -11.06
CA VAL A 97 -18.21 -6.09 -11.45
C VAL A 97 -18.90 -5.14 -12.44
N ILE A 98 -18.84 -3.84 -12.17
CA ILE A 98 -19.33 -2.79 -13.07
C ILE A 98 -18.26 -2.52 -14.13
N PRO A 99 -18.56 -2.55 -15.44
CA PRO A 99 -17.59 -2.15 -16.47
C PRO A 99 -17.48 -0.62 -16.57
N GLU A 100 -16.25 -0.12 -16.68
CA GLU A 100 -15.96 1.23 -17.21
C GLU A 100 -16.26 1.30 -18.72
N PRO A 101 -16.50 2.49 -19.31
CA PRO A 101 -16.95 2.62 -20.68
C PRO A 101 -15.81 2.38 -21.67
N ASP A 102 -15.93 1.34 -22.49
CA ASP A 102 -15.06 1.12 -23.64
C ASP A 102 -15.39 2.09 -24.78
N VAL A 103 -14.32 2.60 -25.38
CA VAL A 103 -14.27 3.53 -26.51
C VAL A 103 -14.78 2.82 -27.77
N GLU A 104 -15.75 3.41 -28.47
CA GLU A 104 -16.31 2.85 -29.71
C GLU A 104 -15.23 2.67 -30.79
N ALA A 105 -14.88 1.42 -31.08
CA ALA A 105 -14.24 1.04 -32.33
C ALA A 105 -15.34 0.56 -33.30
N MET A 106 -15.41 1.22 -34.45
CA MET A 106 -16.20 0.79 -35.61
C MET A 106 -15.67 -0.55 -36.10
N ASP A 107 -16.51 -1.58 -36.12
CA ASP A 107 -16.24 -2.80 -36.88
C ASP A 107 -17.39 -3.10 -37.84
N VAL A 108 -16.94 -3.57 -38.99
CA VAL A 108 -17.62 -3.80 -40.26
C VAL A 108 -18.45 -5.07 -40.20
N ASP A 109 -19.64 -5.02 -40.83
CA ASP A 109 -20.54 -6.15 -41.00
C ASP A 109 -19.86 -7.31 -41.76
N ASP A 110 -19.91 -8.51 -41.18
CA ASP A 110 -19.91 -9.76 -41.94
C ASP A 110 -20.95 -10.73 -41.36
N ASP A 111 -21.85 -11.13 -42.25
CA ASP A 111 -23.01 -12.00 -42.09
C ASP A 111 -22.58 -13.47 -42.12
N ASP A 112 -22.90 -14.26 -41.09
CA ASP A 112 -23.20 -15.68 -41.29
C ASP A 112 -24.16 -16.22 -40.22
N GLY A 113 -25.16 -16.95 -40.72
CA GLY A 113 -26.29 -17.47 -39.97
C GLY A 113 -25.94 -18.70 -39.14
N GLY A 114 -26.16 -18.60 -37.83
CA GLY A 114 -26.16 -19.74 -36.94
C GLY A 114 -26.93 -19.40 -35.66
N GLY A 115 -28.10 -20.04 -35.49
CA GLY A 115 -28.98 -19.84 -34.34
C GLY A 115 -28.27 -20.04 -33.01
N ASN A 116 -27.83 -18.95 -32.41
CA ASN A 116 -27.31 -18.90 -31.06
C ASN A 116 -28.26 -18.01 -30.26
N THR A 117 -28.94 -18.56 -29.27
CA THR A 117 -29.72 -17.79 -28.31
C THR A 117 -28.78 -16.81 -27.61
N LYS A 118 -28.69 -15.57 -28.14
CA LYS A 118 -28.03 -14.45 -27.47
C LYS A 118 -28.71 -14.31 -26.13
N LYS A 119 -28.03 -14.67 -25.04
CA LYS A 119 -28.43 -14.26 -23.69
C LYS A 119 -28.58 -12.74 -23.75
N LEU A 120 -29.82 -12.24 -23.71
CA LEU A 120 -30.06 -10.81 -23.47
C LEU A 120 -29.31 -10.48 -22.17
N GLY A 121 -28.42 -9.49 -22.22
CA GLY A 121 -27.71 -9.01 -21.05
C GLY A 121 -28.69 -8.74 -19.90
N SER A 122 -28.29 -9.07 -18.68
CA SER A 122 -29.11 -9.06 -17.47
C SER A 122 -29.45 -7.65 -16.94
N THR A 123 -29.47 -6.64 -17.79
CA THR A 123 -29.62 -5.22 -17.45
C THR A 123 -30.64 -4.55 -18.36
N MET A 124 -31.51 -3.71 -17.79
CA MET A 124 -32.40 -2.86 -18.59
C MET A 124 -31.54 -1.91 -19.43
N SER A 125 -31.86 -1.74 -20.71
CA SER A 125 -31.10 -0.85 -21.59
C SER A 125 -31.20 0.61 -21.13
N ASP A 126 -30.10 1.35 -21.25
CA ASP A 126 -30.07 2.79 -20.93
C ASP A 126 -31.15 3.58 -21.67
N GLN A 127 -31.50 3.14 -22.89
CA GLN A 127 -32.60 3.71 -23.66
C GLN A 127 -33.95 3.58 -22.94
N ALA A 128 -34.25 2.42 -22.35
CA ALA A 128 -35.49 2.21 -21.60
C ALA A 128 -35.54 3.08 -20.33
N LEU A 129 -34.42 3.21 -19.61
CA LEU A 129 -34.32 4.08 -18.43
C LEU A 129 -34.52 5.56 -18.79
N ASN A 130 -33.94 6.00 -19.89
CA ASN A 130 -34.12 7.36 -20.40
C ASN A 130 -35.58 7.64 -20.79
N THR A 131 -36.25 6.70 -21.48
CA THR A 131 -37.67 6.83 -21.81
C THR A 131 -38.55 6.94 -20.55
N LEU A 132 -38.30 6.13 -19.51
CA LEU A 132 -39.04 6.22 -18.24
C LEU A 132 -38.85 7.58 -17.55
N ASN A 133 -37.64 8.13 -17.60
CA ASN A 133 -37.38 9.47 -17.04
C ASN A 133 -38.05 10.58 -17.88
N GLU A 134 -38.09 10.44 -19.21
CA GLU A 134 -38.79 11.38 -20.09
C GLU A 134 -40.30 11.41 -19.80
N LEU A 135 -40.94 10.24 -19.65
CA LEU A 135 -42.35 10.14 -19.23
C LEU A 135 -42.60 10.90 -17.92
N ARG A 136 -41.73 10.70 -16.93
CA ARG A 136 -41.80 11.41 -15.64
C ARG A 136 -41.67 12.93 -15.82
N ARG A 137 -40.69 13.41 -16.60
CA ARG A 137 -40.46 14.85 -16.82
C ARG A 137 -41.63 15.54 -17.52
N ASN A 138 -42.31 14.82 -18.42
CA ASN A 138 -43.51 15.28 -19.10
C ASN A 138 -44.80 15.05 -18.29
N ASN A 139 -44.68 14.55 -17.06
CA ASN A 139 -45.78 14.23 -16.17
C ASN A 139 -46.80 13.23 -16.77
N LEU A 140 -46.31 12.32 -17.60
CA LEU A 140 -47.10 11.27 -18.24
C LEU A 140 -47.03 10.01 -17.39
N LEU A 141 -48.19 9.42 -17.09
CA LEU A 141 -48.35 8.18 -16.31
C LEU A 141 -47.85 8.26 -14.85
N CYS A 142 -47.47 9.43 -14.36
CA CYS A 142 -47.16 9.65 -12.95
C CYS A 142 -48.42 9.42 -12.09
N ASP A 143 -48.30 8.55 -11.09
CA ASP A 143 -49.41 8.08 -10.24
C ASP A 143 -49.13 8.30 -8.74
N ALA A 144 -48.10 9.07 -8.40
CA ALA A 144 -47.82 9.56 -7.05
C ALA A 144 -47.07 10.90 -7.04
N VAL A 145 -47.12 11.56 -5.89
CA VAL A 145 -46.40 12.81 -5.62
C VAL A 145 -45.58 12.65 -4.34
N ILE A 146 -44.30 12.99 -4.41
CA ILE A 146 -43.43 13.10 -3.24
C ILE A 146 -43.25 14.58 -2.93
N SER A 147 -43.58 14.98 -1.71
CA SER A 147 -43.42 16.34 -1.21
C SER A 147 -42.33 16.40 -0.15
N VAL A 148 -41.52 17.45 -0.20
CA VAL A 148 -40.44 17.76 0.74
C VAL A 148 -40.54 19.22 1.16
N ALA A 149 -39.63 19.71 2.02
CA ALA A 149 -39.76 21.03 2.64
C ALA A 149 -39.90 22.19 1.65
N ASP A 150 -39.22 22.10 0.50
CA ASP A 150 -39.09 23.14 -0.51
C ASP A 150 -39.45 22.67 -1.94
N GLY A 151 -40.12 21.52 -2.10
CA GLY A 151 -40.42 20.96 -3.42
C GLY A 151 -41.50 19.88 -3.46
N SER A 152 -42.04 19.61 -4.64
CA SER A 152 -42.97 18.50 -4.91
C SER A 152 -42.69 17.87 -6.27
N PHE A 153 -42.68 16.54 -6.32
CA PHE A 153 -42.21 15.76 -7.46
C PHE A 153 -43.21 14.69 -7.85
N ASN A 154 -43.67 14.72 -9.10
CA ASN A 154 -44.51 13.67 -9.66
C ASN A 154 -43.66 12.47 -10.08
N VAL A 155 -44.06 11.28 -9.66
CA VAL A 155 -43.30 10.03 -9.83
C VAL A 155 -44.22 8.84 -10.13
N HIS A 156 -43.64 7.80 -10.72
CA HIS A 156 -44.25 6.48 -10.87
C HIS A 156 -43.99 5.63 -9.60
N ARG A 157 -45.05 5.18 -8.94
CA ARG A 157 -45.00 4.36 -7.72
C ARG A 157 -44.19 3.09 -7.91
N ALA A 158 -44.35 2.42 -9.04
CA ALA A 158 -43.67 1.16 -9.34
C ALA A 158 -42.14 1.32 -9.34
N ILE A 159 -41.63 2.41 -9.93
CA ILE A 159 -40.18 2.68 -10.01
C ILE A 159 -39.64 2.99 -8.62
N MET A 160 -40.32 3.88 -7.87
CA MET A 160 -39.89 4.24 -6.52
C MET A 160 -39.96 3.05 -5.56
N SER A 161 -41.00 2.21 -5.66
CA SER A 161 -41.17 1.00 -4.85
C SER A 161 -40.16 -0.10 -5.20
N ALA A 162 -39.74 -0.18 -6.46
CA ALA A 162 -38.68 -1.09 -6.87
C ALA A 162 -37.31 -0.65 -6.34
N CYS A 163 -37.06 0.66 -6.28
CA CYS A 163 -35.77 1.21 -5.86
C CYS A 163 -35.62 1.36 -4.33
N SER A 164 -36.71 1.51 -3.59
CA SER A 164 -36.70 1.84 -2.17
C SER A 164 -37.73 1.00 -1.39
N PRO A 165 -37.31 0.25 -0.36
CA PRO A 165 -38.21 -0.42 0.55
C PRO A 165 -39.13 0.55 1.32
N TYR A 166 -38.65 1.76 1.64
CA TYR A 166 -39.44 2.80 2.29
C TYR A 166 -40.62 3.21 1.41
N PHE A 167 -40.34 3.61 0.16
CA PHE A 167 -41.41 3.99 -0.78
C PHE A 167 -42.32 2.83 -1.12
N ARG A 168 -41.78 1.60 -1.21
CA ARG A 168 -42.61 0.40 -1.35
C ARG A 168 -43.60 0.29 -0.19
N ALA A 169 -43.15 0.35 1.06
CA ALA A 169 -44.03 0.28 2.22
C ALA A 169 -45.07 1.41 2.24
N GLN A 170 -44.69 2.64 1.91
CA GLN A 170 -45.61 3.78 1.85
C GLN A 170 -46.66 3.61 0.74
N PHE A 171 -46.26 3.16 -0.46
CA PHE A 171 -47.14 3.03 -1.61
C PHE A 171 -47.93 1.72 -1.66
N THR A 172 -47.46 0.64 -1.03
CA THR A 172 -48.16 -0.67 -0.99
C THR A 172 -48.86 -0.93 0.35
N GLY A 173 -48.54 -0.17 1.42
CA GLY A 173 -49.42 0.04 2.57
C GLY A 173 -48.89 -0.37 3.95
N PHE A 174 -49.13 0.52 4.92
CA PHE A 174 -49.26 0.23 6.36
C PHE A 174 -50.49 0.93 7.02
N ASN A 175 -51.09 1.96 6.40
CA ASN A 175 -52.22 2.71 6.96
C ASN A 175 -53.63 2.30 6.45
N THR A 176 -53.73 1.33 5.54
CA THR A 176 -55.02 0.91 4.98
C THR A 176 -55.88 0.07 5.93
N ALA A 177 -55.32 -0.42 7.04
CA ALA A 177 -56.07 -1.23 8.01
C ALA A 177 -56.91 -0.41 9.02
N PHE A 178 -56.67 0.89 9.17
CA PHE A 178 -57.38 1.74 10.15
C PHE A 178 -58.15 2.93 9.56
N ALA A 179 -57.99 3.25 8.27
CA ALA A 179 -58.66 4.37 7.64
C ALA A 179 -59.88 3.93 6.81
N ASN A 180 -61.05 3.91 7.44
CA ASN A 180 -62.34 3.95 6.76
C ASN A 180 -62.59 5.35 6.15
N ALA A 181 -61.74 5.81 5.24
CA ALA A 181 -61.92 7.06 4.55
C ALA A 181 -61.76 6.87 3.04
N LYS A 182 -62.86 7.13 2.31
CA LYS A 182 -62.81 7.57 0.92
C LYS A 182 -61.81 8.74 0.86
N ASN A 183 -60.76 8.68 0.04
CA ASN A 183 -60.12 9.83 -0.65
C ASN A 183 -58.84 9.44 -1.41
N ASP A 184 -58.58 10.20 -2.48
CA ASP A 184 -57.41 10.26 -3.38
C ASP A 184 -56.03 10.48 -2.70
N GLU A 185 -55.95 10.44 -1.36
CA GLU A 185 -54.79 10.93 -0.59
C GLU A 185 -53.68 9.87 -0.36
N ASN A 186 -53.88 8.62 -0.79
CA ASN A 186 -52.91 7.53 -0.60
C ASN A 186 -51.71 7.56 -1.58
N HIS A 187 -51.63 8.56 -2.46
CA HIS A 187 -50.58 8.70 -3.48
C HIS A 187 -49.63 9.88 -3.21
N HIS A 188 -49.83 10.60 -2.11
CA HIS A 188 -48.96 11.69 -1.66
C HIS A 188 -48.11 11.26 -0.46
N VAL A 189 -46.78 11.32 -0.61
CA VAL A 189 -45.83 11.03 0.48
C VAL A 189 -45.08 12.31 0.84
N HIS A 190 -45.13 12.71 2.11
CA HIS A 190 -44.39 13.86 2.61
C HIS A 190 -43.19 13.42 3.43
N ILE A 191 -41.99 13.87 3.07
CA ILE A 191 -40.74 13.56 3.79
C ILE A 191 -40.23 14.85 4.45
N PRO A 192 -40.42 15.00 5.77
CA PRO A 192 -40.00 16.20 6.48
C PRO A 192 -38.48 16.29 6.58
N GLY A 193 -37.92 17.49 6.44
CA GLY A 193 -36.51 17.78 6.70
C GLY A 193 -35.53 17.41 5.58
N MET A 194 -36.01 16.93 4.43
CA MET A 194 -35.18 16.69 3.24
C MET A 194 -35.28 17.87 2.27
N SER A 195 -34.15 18.28 1.68
CA SER A 195 -34.16 19.29 0.62
C SER A 195 -34.63 18.74 -0.73
N GLY A 196 -35.24 19.61 -1.54
CA GLY A 196 -35.67 19.32 -2.90
C GLY A 196 -34.51 18.90 -3.79
N ALA A 197 -33.34 19.51 -3.62
CA ALA A 197 -32.14 19.17 -4.36
C ALA A 197 -31.70 17.71 -4.13
N VAL A 198 -31.70 17.24 -2.86
CA VAL A 198 -31.36 15.85 -2.53
C VAL A 198 -32.43 14.88 -3.01
N MET A 199 -33.71 15.23 -2.85
CA MET A 199 -34.80 14.40 -3.37
C MET A 199 -34.73 14.25 -4.90
N GLU A 200 -34.38 15.31 -5.62
CA GLU A 200 -34.20 15.26 -7.07
C GLU A 200 -33.07 14.27 -7.46
N GLN A 201 -31.96 14.26 -6.73
CA GLN A 201 -30.88 13.28 -6.93
C GLN A 201 -31.32 11.84 -6.65
N ILE A 202 -32.11 11.62 -5.59
CA ILE A 202 -32.67 10.30 -5.26
C ILE A 202 -33.59 9.81 -6.38
N ILE A 203 -34.47 10.68 -6.88
CA ILE A 203 -35.39 10.36 -7.98
C ILE A 203 -34.59 10.11 -9.26
N GLN A 204 -33.60 10.95 -9.59
CA GLN A 204 -32.75 10.77 -10.76
C GLN A 204 -32.05 9.40 -10.73
N TYR A 205 -31.53 9.00 -9.56
CA TYR A 205 -30.92 7.69 -9.37
C TYR A 205 -31.93 6.54 -9.56
N ALA A 206 -33.16 6.68 -9.06
CA ALA A 206 -34.18 5.65 -9.20
C ALA A 206 -34.53 5.37 -10.68
N TYR A 207 -34.49 6.40 -11.53
CA TYR A 207 -34.85 6.27 -12.95
C TYR A 207 -33.65 5.96 -13.86
N LEU A 208 -32.50 6.60 -13.62
CA LEU A 208 -31.36 6.54 -14.55
C LEU A 208 -30.19 5.72 -14.02
N ARG A 209 -30.22 5.30 -12.75
CA ARG A 209 -29.05 4.74 -12.03
C ARG A 209 -27.82 5.65 -12.07
N LYS A 210 -28.04 6.96 -12.25
CA LYS A 210 -27.02 8.02 -12.27
C LYS A 210 -27.35 9.06 -11.21
N CYS A 211 -26.34 9.57 -10.53
CA CYS A 211 -26.45 10.61 -9.52
C CYS A 211 -25.17 11.45 -9.51
N ILE A 212 -25.30 12.76 -9.27
CA ILE A 212 -24.17 13.67 -9.13
C ILE A 212 -23.85 13.78 -7.63
N ILE A 213 -22.69 13.28 -7.23
CA ILE A 213 -22.22 13.32 -5.84
C ILE A 213 -21.02 14.28 -5.78
N ASN A 214 -21.06 15.22 -4.84
CA ASN A 214 -20.01 16.21 -4.59
C ASN A 214 -19.87 16.49 -3.09
N ALA A 215 -18.86 17.30 -2.71
CA ALA A 215 -18.57 17.60 -1.31
C ALA A 215 -19.73 18.28 -0.57
N ASP A 216 -20.52 19.09 -1.26
CA ASP A 216 -21.61 19.87 -0.65
C ASP A 216 -22.85 19.00 -0.37
N ASN A 217 -23.11 18.00 -1.21
CA ASN A 217 -24.33 17.18 -1.11
C ASN A 217 -24.13 15.81 -0.46
N VAL A 218 -22.90 15.26 -0.44
CA VAL A 218 -22.67 13.84 -0.13
C VAL A 218 -23.14 13.44 1.28
N HIS A 219 -23.00 14.33 2.27
CA HIS A 219 -23.42 14.05 3.64
C HIS A 219 -24.94 13.98 3.77
N GLU A 220 -25.66 14.98 3.26
CA GLU A 220 -27.13 15.02 3.29
C GLU A 220 -27.72 13.90 2.41
N LEU A 221 -27.13 13.66 1.25
CA LEU A 221 -27.54 12.61 0.31
C LEU A 221 -27.36 11.22 0.91
N LEU A 222 -26.24 10.95 1.59
CA LEU A 222 -26.01 9.67 2.28
C LEU A 222 -27.03 9.44 3.39
N ILE A 223 -27.29 10.45 4.24
CA ILE A 223 -28.29 10.36 5.31
C ILE A 223 -29.68 10.10 4.72
N SER A 224 -30.03 10.82 3.67
CA SER A 224 -31.32 10.73 2.99
C SER A 224 -31.51 9.39 2.29
N ALA A 225 -30.49 8.91 1.57
CA ALA A 225 -30.50 7.63 0.88
C ALA A 225 -30.62 6.44 1.85
N ASP A 226 -29.93 6.53 2.99
CA ASP A 226 -30.02 5.56 4.09
C ASP A 226 -31.43 5.57 4.70
N TYR A 227 -31.98 6.75 4.98
CA TYR A 227 -33.35 6.92 5.48
C TYR A 227 -34.41 6.30 4.55
N VAL A 228 -34.31 6.54 3.23
CA VAL A 228 -35.23 5.93 2.25
C VAL A 228 -34.85 4.50 1.86
N GLY A 229 -33.75 3.95 2.37
CA GLY A 229 -33.32 2.56 2.13
C GLY A 229 -32.83 2.26 0.71
N ILE A 230 -32.20 3.22 0.02
CA ILE A 230 -31.61 3.00 -1.32
C ILE A 230 -30.14 2.57 -1.17
N ILE A 231 -29.93 1.27 -1.01
CA ILE A 231 -28.61 0.67 -0.71
C ILE A 231 -27.56 1.04 -1.77
N GLY A 232 -27.90 0.99 -3.05
CA GLY A 232 -26.95 1.32 -4.12
C GLY A 232 -26.43 2.75 -4.06
N LEU A 233 -27.29 3.71 -3.69
CA LEU A 233 -26.91 5.11 -3.54
C LEU A 233 -26.08 5.32 -2.26
N VAL A 234 -26.45 4.64 -1.17
CA VAL A 234 -25.63 4.61 0.07
C VAL A 234 -24.21 4.11 -0.23
N THR A 235 -24.08 3.02 -0.99
CA THR A 235 -22.76 2.48 -1.40
C THR A 235 -21.97 3.49 -2.22
N LEU A 236 -22.60 4.16 -3.20
CA LEU A 236 -21.95 5.18 -4.02
C LEU A 236 -21.48 6.39 -3.19
N CYS A 237 -22.29 6.89 -2.27
CA CYS A 237 -21.90 7.99 -1.38
C CYS A 237 -20.74 7.59 -0.46
N LYS A 238 -20.76 6.38 0.12
CA LYS A 238 -19.65 5.87 0.94
C LYS A 238 -18.37 5.72 0.13
N GLN A 239 -18.47 5.25 -1.11
CA GLN A 239 -17.34 5.13 -2.02
C GLN A 239 -16.75 6.50 -2.38
N HIS A 240 -17.61 7.49 -2.67
CA HIS A 240 -17.18 8.86 -2.95
C HIS A 240 -16.44 9.48 -1.75
N LEU A 241 -17.00 9.35 -0.53
CA LEU A 241 -16.33 9.81 0.69
C LEU A 241 -14.97 9.12 0.90
N ALA A 242 -14.88 7.81 0.66
CA ALA A 242 -13.63 7.08 0.79
C ALA A 242 -12.57 7.49 -0.25
N GLN A 243 -12.99 7.87 -1.47
CA GLN A 243 -12.10 8.34 -2.53
C GLN A 243 -11.61 9.77 -2.31
N MET A 244 -12.36 10.57 -1.56
CA MET A 244 -12.07 11.99 -1.29
C MET A 244 -11.39 12.22 0.07
N LEU A 245 -10.85 11.18 0.71
CA LEU A 245 -10.10 11.30 1.96
C LEU A 245 -8.83 12.15 1.75
N THR A 246 -8.67 13.18 2.58
CA THR A 246 -7.49 14.05 2.66
C THR A 246 -7.02 14.17 4.11
N PRO A 247 -5.78 14.66 4.36
CA PRO A 247 -5.31 14.87 5.72
C PRO A 247 -6.20 15.83 6.54
N GLU A 248 -6.90 16.76 5.89
CA GLU A 248 -7.81 17.71 6.55
C GLU A 248 -9.17 17.15 6.92
N ASN A 249 -9.72 16.21 6.15
CA ASN A 249 -11.10 15.75 6.33
C ASN A 249 -11.23 14.33 6.91
N CYS A 250 -10.12 13.57 7.01
CA CYS A 250 -10.21 12.16 7.40
C CYS A 250 -10.77 11.97 8.82
N VAL A 251 -10.43 12.85 9.75
CA VAL A 251 -10.92 12.79 11.15
C VAL A 251 -12.41 13.11 11.24
N SER A 252 -12.88 14.15 10.54
CA SER A 252 -14.30 14.49 10.49
C SER A 252 -15.13 13.41 9.79
N ILE A 253 -14.62 12.83 8.69
CA ILE A 253 -15.27 11.69 8.02
C ILE A 253 -15.30 10.46 8.94
N MET A 254 -14.22 10.19 9.68
CA MET A 254 -14.17 9.12 10.68
C MET A 254 -15.21 9.33 11.79
N GLY A 255 -15.30 10.54 12.36
CA GLY A 255 -16.31 10.90 13.36
C GLY A 255 -17.74 10.77 12.83
N PHE A 256 -17.99 11.23 11.61
CA PHE A 256 -19.27 11.08 10.92
C PHE A 256 -19.63 9.60 10.71
N ALA A 257 -18.69 8.78 10.24
CA ALA A 257 -18.90 7.36 10.02
C ALA A 257 -19.21 6.61 11.33
N LYS A 258 -18.53 6.97 12.42
CA LYS A 258 -18.79 6.44 13.77
C LYS A 258 -20.20 6.78 14.24
N PHE A 259 -20.62 8.04 14.09
CA PHE A 259 -21.97 8.49 14.46
C PHE A 259 -23.08 7.78 13.66
N ARG A 260 -22.80 7.41 12.41
CA ARG A 260 -23.73 6.70 11.52
C ARG A 260 -23.60 5.18 11.55
N PHE A 261 -22.80 4.61 12.46
CA PHE A 261 -22.55 3.16 12.57
C PHE A 261 -22.10 2.54 11.23
N SER A 262 -21.27 3.27 10.48
CA SER A 262 -20.75 2.81 9.20
C SER A 262 -19.32 2.30 9.34
N ASP A 263 -19.18 1.06 9.80
CA ASP A 263 -17.88 0.45 10.13
C ASP A 263 -16.89 0.42 8.94
N ASP A 264 -17.38 0.15 7.73
CA ASP A 264 -16.52 0.14 6.52
C ASP A 264 -15.89 1.52 6.23
N LEU A 265 -16.69 2.58 6.31
CA LEU A 265 -16.21 3.94 6.07
C LEU A 265 -15.31 4.41 7.23
N TYR A 266 -15.67 4.04 8.47
CA TYR A 266 -14.86 4.32 9.65
C TYR A 266 -13.48 3.67 9.53
N ALA A 267 -13.43 2.38 9.19
CA ALA A 267 -12.18 1.65 8.99
C ALA A 267 -11.33 2.27 7.88
N LYS A 268 -11.93 2.66 6.74
CA LYS A 268 -11.20 3.34 5.65
C LYS A 268 -10.62 4.69 6.08
N ALA A 269 -11.41 5.53 6.75
CA ALA A 269 -10.95 6.83 7.23
C ALA A 269 -9.87 6.70 8.33
N ARG A 270 -10.03 5.72 9.24
CA ARG A 270 -9.03 5.41 10.27
C ARG A 270 -7.73 4.90 9.66
N ASN A 271 -7.79 3.96 8.72
CA ASN A 271 -6.59 3.43 8.06
C ASN A 271 -5.86 4.53 7.27
N TYR A 272 -6.60 5.45 6.65
CA TYR A 272 -6.02 6.64 6.03
C TYR A 272 -5.28 7.50 7.06
N LEU A 273 -5.93 7.80 8.19
CA LEU A 273 -5.32 8.56 9.28
C LEU A 273 -4.03 7.91 9.77
N LEU A 274 -4.04 6.61 10.05
CA LEU A 274 -2.87 5.88 10.52
C LEU A 274 -1.74 5.90 9.48
N ARG A 275 -2.08 5.71 8.19
CA ARG A 275 -1.10 5.70 7.10
C ARG A 275 -0.46 7.07 6.85
N TYR A 276 -1.23 8.15 6.92
CA TYR A 276 -0.78 9.52 6.64
C TYR A 276 -0.62 10.36 7.92
N PHE A 277 -0.32 9.71 9.04
CA PHE A 277 -0.35 10.31 10.37
C PHE A 277 0.45 11.61 10.48
N ILE A 278 1.66 11.68 9.93
CA ILE A 278 2.51 12.88 10.00
C ILE A 278 1.84 14.10 9.34
N GLU A 279 1.18 13.90 8.19
CA GLU A 279 0.45 14.96 7.49
C GLU A 279 -0.82 15.33 8.24
N VAL A 280 -1.55 14.35 8.79
CA VAL A 280 -2.76 14.59 9.58
C VAL A 280 -2.42 15.36 10.85
N ALA A 281 -1.41 14.92 11.60
CA ALA A 281 -0.95 15.55 12.85
C ALA A 281 -0.47 17.00 12.66
N SER A 282 -0.07 17.39 11.43
CA SER A 282 0.37 18.74 11.11
C SER A 282 -0.73 19.64 10.56
N ARG A 283 -1.68 19.10 9.78
CA ARG A 283 -2.69 19.87 9.03
C ARG A 283 -4.10 19.80 9.62
N ASN A 284 -4.45 18.70 10.28
CA ASN A 284 -5.80 18.45 10.78
C ASN A 284 -6.03 19.12 12.14
N ARG A 285 -7.13 19.87 12.27
CA ARG A 285 -7.53 20.50 13.55
C ARG A 285 -8.50 19.63 14.34
N ASP A 286 -9.39 18.94 13.66
CA ASP A 286 -10.42 18.06 14.24
C ASP A 286 -9.82 16.96 15.14
N ILE A 287 -8.56 16.54 14.89
CA ILE A 287 -7.84 15.58 15.75
C ILE A 287 -7.68 16.07 17.20
N LEU A 288 -7.64 17.39 17.41
CA LEU A 288 -7.51 18.00 18.73
C LEU A 288 -8.84 17.99 19.52
N ASP A 289 -9.96 17.84 18.82
CA ASP A 289 -11.31 17.76 19.42
C ASP A 289 -11.68 16.33 19.83
N MET A 290 -10.83 15.35 19.54
CA MET A 290 -11.09 13.94 19.87
C MET A 290 -11.14 13.69 21.38
N SER A 291 -12.00 12.74 21.77
CA SER A 291 -12.04 12.24 23.15
C SER A 291 -10.72 11.57 23.51
N LEU A 292 -10.36 11.56 24.81
CA LEU A 292 -9.15 10.90 25.31
C LEU A 292 -9.04 9.45 24.81
N LYS A 293 -10.14 8.69 24.89
CA LYS A 293 -10.17 7.30 24.45
C LYS A 293 -9.85 7.17 22.97
N ASP A 294 -10.56 7.92 22.11
CA ASP A 294 -10.37 7.81 20.66
C ASP A 294 -8.97 8.30 20.23
N PHE A 295 -8.44 9.33 20.91
CA PHE A 295 -7.09 9.84 20.66
C PHE A 295 -6.03 8.83 21.11
N TYR A 296 -6.18 8.25 22.30
CA TYR A 296 -5.30 7.19 22.82
C TYR A 296 -5.29 5.96 21.91
N ASP A 297 -6.47 5.53 21.43
CA ASP A 297 -6.65 4.41 20.51
C ASP A 297 -5.95 4.62 19.15
N ILE A 298 -5.61 5.86 18.78
CA ILE A 298 -4.80 6.18 17.60
C ILE A 298 -3.31 6.16 17.93
N ILE A 299 -2.88 6.92 18.95
CA ILE A 299 -1.45 7.06 19.25
C ILE A 299 -0.83 5.75 19.74
N SER A 300 -1.61 4.87 20.36
CA SER A 300 -1.14 3.57 20.86
C SER A 300 -1.19 2.46 19.80
N ASP A 301 -1.78 2.72 18.63
CA ASP A 301 -1.97 1.71 17.58
C ASP A 301 -0.65 1.33 16.91
N ASP A 302 -0.40 0.03 16.77
CA ASP A 302 0.81 -0.47 16.14
C ASP A 302 0.87 -0.21 14.63
N GLU A 303 -0.25 0.05 13.96
CA GLU A 303 -0.32 0.43 12.55
C GLU A 303 -0.12 1.94 12.32
N LEU A 304 0.11 2.76 13.36
CA LEU A 304 0.38 4.19 13.18
C LEU A 304 1.69 4.41 12.40
N ASN A 305 1.62 5.09 11.26
CA ASN A 305 2.77 5.29 10.38
C ASN A 305 3.59 6.53 10.81
N THR A 306 4.59 6.33 11.66
CA THR A 306 5.51 7.39 12.09
C THR A 306 6.93 6.89 12.20
N ARG A 307 7.89 7.51 11.50
CA ARG A 307 9.32 7.11 11.54
C ARG A 307 9.93 7.32 12.91
N GLU A 308 9.53 8.40 13.57
CA GLU A 308 10.06 8.83 14.87
C GLU A 308 8.90 9.09 15.82
N GLU A 309 8.98 8.53 17.03
CA GLU A 309 7.96 8.71 18.07
C GLU A 309 7.89 10.16 18.59
N ASP A 310 8.91 10.97 18.32
CA ASP A 310 8.96 12.41 18.54
C ASP A 310 7.72 13.13 18.00
N HIS A 311 7.21 12.72 16.83
CA HIS A 311 6.03 13.31 16.22
C HIS A 311 4.75 12.98 16.99
N VAL A 312 4.66 11.76 17.53
CA VAL A 312 3.52 11.31 18.34
C VAL A 312 3.49 12.08 19.65
N TRP A 313 4.64 12.21 20.32
CA TRP A 313 4.77 13.01 21.53
C TRP A 313 4.36 14.48 21.31
N LYS A 314 4.86 15.10 20.24
CA LYS A 314 4.52 16.48 19.89
C LYS A 314 3.01 16.65 19.63
N LEU A 315 2.35 15.66 19.06
CA LEU A 315 0.89 15.68 18.91
C LEU A 315 0.17 15.53 20.26
N CYS A 316 0.65 14.66 21.16
CA CYS A 316 0.08 14.53 22.51
C CYS A 316 0.11 15.86 23.26
N ILE A 317 1.23 16.59 23.21
CA ILE A 317 1.32 17.91 23.84
C ILE A 317 0.35 18.91 23.19
N LYS A 318 0.30 18.98 21.85
CA LYS A 318 -0.69 19.83 21.16
C LYS A 318 -2.13 19.51 21.55
N TRP A 319 -2.47 18.24 21.74
CA TRP A 319 -3.80 17.81 22.17
C TRP A 319 -4.09 18.20 23.62
N ILE A 320 -3.10 18.12 24.52
CA ILE A 320 -3.24 18.61 25.90
C ILE A 320 -3.41 20.13 25.91
N ASP A 321 -2.55 20.87 25.20
CA ASP A 321 -2.54 22.33 25.16
C ASP A 321 -3.86 22.92 24.67
N HIS A 322 -4.60 22.17 23.85
CA HIS A 322 -5.92 22.58 23.35
C HIS A 322 -6.97 22.74 24.47
N ASP A 323 -6.85 21.97 25.57
CA ASP A 323 -7.70 22.07 26.76
C ASP A 323 -6.89 21.67 28.00
N SER A 324 -5.89 22.50 28.34
CA SER A 324 -4.88 22.19 29.34
C SER A 324 -5.45 21.97 30.74
N ASP A 325 -6.57 22.63 31.07
CA ASP A 325 -7.18 22.57 32.39
C ASP A 325 -7.73 21.18 32.70
N ASN A 326 -8.34 20.52 31.70
CA ASN A 326 -8.92 19.19 31.85
C ASN A 326 -7.98 18.07 31.39
N ARG A 327 -7.04 18.35 30.48
CA ARG A 327 -6.26 17.31 29.80
C ARG A 327 -4.89 17.05 30.39
N LYS A 328 -4.28 18.00 31.11
CA LYS A 328 -2.92 17.83 31.68
C LYS A 328 -2.77 16.63 32.60
N GLN A 329 -3.84 16.25 33.29
CA GLN A 329 -3.87 15.06 34.18
C GLN A 329 -3.69 13.73 33.43
N HIS A 330 -3.93 13.70 32.11
CA HIS A 330 -3.83 12.49 31.29
C HIS A 330 -2.45 12.32 30.65
N VAL A 331 -1.47 13.17 30.96
CA VAL A 331 -0.13 13.11 30.36
C VAL A 331 0.53 11.73 30.54
N ALA A 332 0.45 11.14 31.73
CA ALA A 332 1.03 9.83 32.01
C ALA A 332 0.32 8.69 31.26
N GLU A 333 -0.99 8.81 31.01
CA GLU A 333 -1.74 7.86 30.19
C GLU A 333 -1.30 7.96 28.72
N LEU A 334 -1.24 9.17 28.17
CA LEU A 334 -0.79 9.40 26.79
C LEU A 334 0.66 8.94 26.55
N MET A 335 1.55 9.12 27.54
CA MET A 335 2.93 8.65 27.47
C MET A 335 3.05 7.13 27.27
N GLN A 336 2.09 6.33 27.75
CA GLN A 336 2.09 4.87 27.54
C GLN A 336 1.73 4.50 26.09
N GLY A 337 1.00 5.37 25.39
CA GLY A 337 0.70 5.23 23.97
C GLY A 337 1.89 5.55 23.06
N VAL A 338 2.84 6.37 23.55
CA VAL A 338 4.08 6.71 22.83
C VAL A 338 5.13 5.65 23.11
N ARG A 339 5.84 5.18 22.08
CA ARG A 339 6.93 4.20 22.25
C ARG A 339 8.21 4.94 22.70
N LEU A 340 8.24 5.41 23.95
CA LEU A 340 9.29 6.29 24.49
C LEU A 340 10.72 5.76 24.29
N GLY A 341 10.91 4.43 24.28
CA GLY A 341 12.22 3.81 24.04
C GLY A 341 12.72 3.95 22.60
N LEU A 342 11.86 4.33 21.66
CA LEU A 342 12.18 4.52 20.23
C LEU A 342 12.18 6.01 19.81
N MET A 343 12.13 6.92 20.79
CA MET A 343 12.30 8.36 20.55
C MET A 343 13.76 8.73 20.35
N THR A 344 14.02 9.89 19.73
CA THR A 344 15.38 10.41 19.68
C THR A 344 15.87 10.77 21.09
N PRO A 345 17.15 10.48 21.44
CA PRO A 345 17.69 10.82 22.75
C PRO A 345 17.54 12.31 23.08
N LYS A 346 17.65 13.16 22.04
CA LYS A 346 17.45 14.60 22.17
C LYS A 346 16.03 14.94 22.59
N CYS A 347 15.00 14.46 21.87
CA CYS A 347 13.62 14.76 22.19
C CYS A 347 13.24 14.20 23.57
N PHE A 348 13.65 12.98 23.91
CA PHE A 348 13.38 12.41 25.23
C PHE A 348 13.99 13.23 26.37
N MET A 349 15.27 13.60 26.26
CA MET A 349 16.00 14.29 27.32
C MET A 349 15.61 15.76 27.47
N GLU A 350 15.37 16.45 26.36
CA GLU A 350 15.14 17.91 26.36
C GLU A 350 13.65 18.28 26.30
N GLU A 351 12.81 17.48 25.65
CA GLU A 351 11.40 17.81 25.42
C GLU A 351 10.43 17.00 26.28
N VAL A 352 10.67 15.71 26.51
CA VAL A 352 9.76 14.85 27.30
C VAL A 352 10.02 15.00 28.80
N LYS A 353 11.25 14.69 29.22
CA LYS A 353 11.64 14.65 30.64
C LYS A 353 11.48 15.99 31.35
N GLU A 354 11.83 17.07 30.66
CA GLU A 354 11.82 18.43 31.21
C GLU A 354 10.46 19.14 31.00
N HIS A 355 9.46 18.46 30.42
CA HIS A 355 8.16 19.07 30.14
C HIS A 355 7.43 19.40 31.45
N PRO A 356 6.83 20.61 31.60
CA PRO A 356 6.12 21.00 32.82
C PRO A 356 5.05 19.99 33.27
N TYR A 357 4.22 19.51 32.33
CA TYR A 357 3.18 18.51 32.63
C TYR A 357 3.74 17.19 33.15
N VAL A 358 4.93 16.78 32.69
CA VAL A 358 5.57 15.54 33.14
C VAL A 358 6.19 15.72 34.52
N LEU A 359 6.83 16.86 34.77
CA LEU A 359 7.43 17.18 36.07
C LEU A 359 6.39 17.31 37.20
N GLU A 360 5.19 17.81 36.87
CA GLU A 360 4.08 17.96 37.81
C GLU A 360 3.29 16.65 38.05
N CYS A 361 3.50 15.60 37.25
CA CYS A 361 2.77 14.34 37.31
C CYS A 361 3.59 13.24 37.98
N GLU A 362 3.14 12.75 39.15
CA GLU A 362 3.82 11.67 39.88
C GLU A 362 3.76 10.34 39.12
N GLU A 363 2.66 10.08 38.40
CA GLU A 363 2.43 8.88 37.62
C GLU A 363 3.33 8.77 36.37
N ALA A 364 3.90 9.89 35.92
CA ALA A 364 4.84 9.90 34.79
C ALA A 364 6.27 9.48 35.20
N LYS A 365 6.64 9.64 36.48
CA LYS A 365 8.00 9.36 36.97
C LYS A 365 8.45 7.90 36.73
N PRO A 366 7.63 6.87 36.99
CA PRO A 366 7.99 5.48 36.69
C PRO A 366 8.31 5.26 35.21
N LEU A 367 7.55 5.88 34.29
CA LEU A 367 7.74 5.74 32.84
C LEU A 367 9.08 6.35 32.40
N ILE A 368 9.44 7.51 32.96
CA ILE A 368 10.74 8.14 32.71
C ILE A 368 11.88 7.27 33.24
N VAL A 369 11.76 6.74 34.46
CA VAL A 369 12.77 5.85 35.06
C VAL A 369 12.92 4.55 34.27
N GLU A 370 11.81 3.95 33.84
CA GLU A 370 11.82 2.74 33.01
C GLU A 370 12.46 3.00 31.65
N THR A 371 12.13 4.12 31.01
CA THR A 371 12.73 4.51 29.72
C THR A 371 14.23 4.78 29.87
N PHE A 372 14.64 5.47 30.94
CA PHE A 372 16.06 5.65 31.26
C PHE A 372 16.76 4.33 31.49
N LYS A 373 16.16 3.45 32.30
CA LYS A 373 16.71 2.13 32.58
C LYS A 373 16.84 1.34 31.29
N PHE A 374 15.87 1.39 30.40
CA PHE A 374 15.97 0.79 29.07
C PHE A 374 17.14 1.40 28.28
N MET A 375 17.20 2.73 28.14
CA MET A 375 18.26 3.43 27.41
C MET A 375 19.68 3.18 28.00
N TYR A 376 19.80 2.96 29.32
CA TYR A 376 21.08 2.75 30.02
C TYR A 376 21.48 1.26 30.21
N ASP A 377 20.56 0.36 30.59
CA ASP A 377 20.85 -1.08 30.79
C ASP A 377 21.24 -1.79 29.48
N LEU A 378 20.95 -1.15 28.34
CA LEU A 378 21.33 -1.60 27.01
C LEU A 378 22.85 -1.51 26.71
N ASP A 379 23.63 -0.76 27.49
CA ASP A 379 25.10 -0.82 27.43
C ASP A 379 25.66 -2.18 27.90
N ILE A 380 24.84 -3.06 28.51
CA ILE A 380 25.26 -4.33 29.13
C ILE A 380 24.58 -5.57 28.49
N MET A 381 23.67 -5.41 27.53
CA MET A 381 22.91 -6.55 26.99
C MET A 381 23.74 -7.41 26.02
N ASN A 382 24.17 -8.57 26.51
CA ASN A 382 24.88 -9.61 25.77
C ASN A 382 23.91 -10.34 24.82
N PRO A 383 24.14 -10.38 23.49
CA PRO A 383 23.24 -10.99 22.50
C PRO A 383 23.07 -12.53 22.60
N ALA A 384 23.59 -13.16 23.65
CA ALA A 384 23.55 -14.60 23.88
C ALA A 384 22.33 -15.11 24.68
N SER A 385 21.49 -14.23 25.27
CA SER A 385 20.30 -14.66 26.01
C SER A 385 19.07 -14.68 25.10
N GLY A 386 18.77 -15.85 24.54
CA GLY A 386 17.74 -16.09 23.53
C GLY A 386 16.26 -15.94 23.95
N GLU A 387 15.95 -15.23 25.03
CA GLU A 387 14.57 -14.94 25.48
C GLU A 387 14.55 -13.57 26.17
N LEU A 388 14.38 -12.50 25.40
CA LEU A 388 14.07 -11.17 25.95
C LEU A 388 12.72 -10.72 25.39
N THR A 389 11.67 -10.80 26.21
CA THR A 389 10.37 -10.19 25.87
C THR A 389 10.55 -8.68 25.82
N THR A 390 10.27 -8.08 24.68
CA THR A 390 10.42 -6.64 24.53
C THR A 390 9.39 -5.90 25.38
N PRO A 391 9.81 -4.89 26.17
CA PRO A 391 8.85 -4.03 26.85
C PRO A 391 8.00 -3.23 25.83
N PRO A 392 6.69 -3.01 26.07
CA PRO A 392 5.81 -2.26 25.18
C PRO A 392 6.36 -0.89 24.74
N LEU A 393 7.08 -0.19 25.62
CA LEU A 393 7.71 1.11 25.36
C LEU A 393 8.78 1.10 24.24
N ALA A 394 9.30 -0.08 23.90
CA ALA A 394 10.35 -0.26 22.91
C ALA A 394 9.92 -1.14 21.73
N MET A 395 8.63 -1.51 21.64
CA MET A 395 8.12 -2.29 20.50
C MET A 395 7.90 -1.39 19.27
N PRO A 396 8.59 -1.63 18.14
CA PRO A 396 8.35 -0.89 16.91
C PRO A 396 6.93 -1.07 16.40
N ARG A 397 6.45 -0.02 15.74
CA ARG A 397 5.21 -0.02 14.96
C ARG A 397 5.38 -0.88 13.71
N LEU A 398 4.27 -1.38 13.18
CA LEU A 398 4.24 -2.22 12.00
C LEU A 398 4.65 -1.42 10.75
N PRO A 399 5.54 -1.96 9.91
CA PRO A 399 5.87 -1.35 8.63
C PRO A 399 4.65 -1.35 7.70
N HIS A 400 4.43 -0.24 7.00
CA HIS A 400 3.41 -0.12 5.94
C HIS A 400 3.90 -0.69 4.60
N GLU A 401 5.22 -0.77 4.44
CA GLU A 401 5.91 -1.27 3.25
C GLU A 401 7.04 -2.19 3.71
N VAL A 402 7.31 -3.24 2.94
CA VAL A 402 8.43 -4.16 3.19
C VAL A 402 9.05 -4.57 1.87
N ILE A 403 10.35 -4.84 1.87
CA ILE A 403 11.06 -5.32 0.69
C ILE A 403 11.19 -6.84 0.75
N PHE A 404 10.96 -7.52 -0.38
CA PHE A 404 11.23 -8.95 -0.52
C PHE A 404 12.42 -9.18 -1.45
N ALA A 405 13.42 -9.91 -0.98
CA ALA A 405 14.48 -10.48 -1.79
C ALA A 405 14.20 -11.97 -2.01
N ILE A 406 14.02 -12.38 -3.27
CA ILE A 406 13.60 -13.74 -3.64
C ILE A 406 14.63 -14.36 -4.58
N GLY A 407 15.12 -15.54 -4.22
CA GLY A 407 16.02 -16.36 -5.06
C GLY A 407 17.42 -15.79 -5.19
N GLY A 408 17.96 -15.76 -6.41
CA GLY A 408 19.29 -15.22 -6.71
C GLY A 408 20.36 -16.29 -6.92
N TRP A 409 21.61 -15.87 -7.04
CA TRP A 409 22.75 -16.74 -7.33
C TRP A 409 23.88 -16.51 -6.34
N SER A 410 24.41 -17.57 -5.74
CA SER A 410 25.56 -17.48 -4.83
C SER A 410 26.28 -18.82 -4.70
N GLY A 411 27.62 -18.80 -4.56
CA GLY A 411 28.42 -20.01 -4.42
C GLY A 411 28.31 -20.97 -5.62
N GLY A 412 28.04 -20.43 -6.81
CA GLY A 412 27.92 -21.22 -8.05
C GLY A 412 26.57 -21.92 -8.25
N THR A 413 25.56 -21.65 -7.41
CA THR A 413 24.22 -22.25 -7.54
C THR A 413 23.12 -21.21 -7.34
N SER A 414 21.96 -21.46 -7.97
CA SER A 414 20.74 -20.69 -7.71
C SER A 414 20.21 -20.93 -6.29
N LYS A 415 19.63 -19.90 -5.69
CA LYS A 415 19.00 -19.95 -4.37
C LYS A 415 17.48 -19.88 -4.48
N GLY A 416 16.80 -20.43 -3.47
CA GLY A 416 15.34 -20.41 -3.33
C GLY A 416 14.88 -19.70 -2.07
N CYS A 417 15.80 -19.05 -1.36
CA CYS A 417 15.49 -18.32 -0.14
C CYS A 417 14.64 -17.09 -0.42
N ILE A 418 13.77 -16.77 0.53
CA ILE A 418 13.00 -15.54 0.57
C ILE A 418 13.41 -14.82 1.84
N GLU A 419 13.82 -13.57 1.70
CA GLU A 419 14.11 -12.68 2.82
C GLU A 419 13.24 -11.44 2.69
N THR A 420 12.76 -10.93 3.81
CA THR A 420 12.03 -9.67 3.87
C THR A 420 12.77 -8.67 4.73
N TYR A 421 12.84 -7.43 4.29
CA TYR A 421 13.42 -6.35 5.07
C TYR A 421 12.32 -5.50 5.72
N ASP A 422 12.42 -5.37 7.04
CA ASP A 422 11.57 -4.49 7.84
C ASP A 422 12.35 -3.19 8.09
N THR A 423 11.87 -2.07 7.52
CA THR A 423 12.53 -0.76 7.65
C THR A 423 12.41 -0.18 9.05
N ARG A 424 11.41 -0.59 9.84
CA ARG A 424 11.21 -0.09 11.20
C ARG A 424 12.07 -0.84 12.20
N ALA A 425 12.40 -2.08 11.88
CA ALA A 425 13.34 -2.89 12.64
C ALA A 425 14.78 -2.76 12.14
N ASP A 426 14.98 -2.18 10.96
CA ASP A 426 16.22 -2.21 10.19
C ASP A 426 16.81 -3.62 10.11
N ARG A 427 15.99 -4.60 9.68
CA ARG A 427 16.38 -6.02 9.71
C ARG A 427 15.89 -6.80 8.52
N TRP A 428 16.75 -7.69 8.03
CA TRP A 428 16.36 -8.82 7.20
C TRP A 428 15.85 -10.00 8.03
N VAL A 429 14.71 -10.54 7.63
CA VAL A 429 14.05 -11.71 8.23
C VAL A 429 13.86 -12.77 7.16
N ASN A 430 14.30 -14.00 7.45
CA ASN A 430 14.08 -15.12 6.56
C ASN A 430 12.62 -15.57 6.61
N ILE A 431 12.03 -15.80 5.44
CA ILE A 431 10.69 -16.38 5.32
C ILE A 431 10.85 -17.87 5.00
N PRO A 432 10.39 -18.77 5.87
CA PRO A 432 10.52 -20.22 5.69
C PRO A 432 9.48 -20.72 4.67
N ALA A 433 9.56 -20.23 3.44
CA ALA A 433 8.72 -20.62 2.33
C ALA A 433 9.59 -20.83 1.09
N GLU A 434 9.69 -22.07 0.64
CA GLU A 434 10.43 -22.43 -0.56
C GLU A 434 9.48 -22.66 -1.73
N ASP A 435 9.90 -22.28 -2.94
CA ASP A 435 9.14 -22.60 -4.15
C ASP A 435 9.20 -24.11 -4.40
N PRO A 436 8.06 -24.83 -4.44
CA PRO A 436 8.05 -26.26 -4.75
C PRO A 436 8.63 -26.63 -6.12
N ALA A 437 8.75 -25.66 -7.04
CA ALA A 437 9.39 -25.85 -8.35
C ALA A 437 10.93 -25.78 -8.29
N GLY A 438 11.51 -25.39 -7.15
CA GLY A 438 12.94 -25.27 -6.97
C GLY A 438 13.48 -23.85 -7.14
N PRO A 439 14.79 -23.66 -6.86
CA PRO A 439 15.44 -22.36 -6.86
C PRO A 439 15.61 -21.79 -8.28
N ARG A 440 15.68 -20.45 -8.38
CA ARG A 440 15.90 -19.75 -9.66
C ARG A 440 16.67 -18.46 -9.46
N ALA A 441 17.55 -18.16 -10.41
CA ALA A 441 18.31 -16.91 -10.50
C ALA A 441 17.93 -16.13 -11.76
N TYR A 442 18.30 -14.85 -11.81
CA TYR A 442 18.16 -14.00 -13.00
C TYR A 442 16.74 -13.91 -13.56
N HIS A 443 15.75 -14.09 -12.70
CA HIS A 443 14.34 -13.88 -13.00
C HIS A 443 14.00 -12.41 -12.74
N GLY A 444 12.93 -11.92 -13.38
CA GLY A 444 12.36 -10.62 -13.04
C GLY A 444 11.24 -10.75 -12.03
N THR A 445 10.98 -9.69 -11.27
CA THR A 445 9.94 -9.65 -10.24
C THR A 445 8.96 -8.50 -10.49
N ALA A 446 7.68 -8.72 -10.20
CA ALA A 446 6.64 -7.68 -10.17
C ALA A 446 5.66 -7.93 -9.04
N VAL A 447 5.05 -6.87 -8.52
CA VAL A 447 4.08 -6.94 -7.43
C VAL A 447 2.73 -6.43 -7.91
N ILE A 448 1.66 -7.21 -7.70
CA ILE A 448 0.27 -6.77 -7.90
C ILE A 448 -0.51 -7.10 -6.63
N GLY A 449 -0.90 -6.06 -5.89
CA GLY A 449 -1.47 -6.23 -4.54
C GLY A 449 -0.49 -6.97 -3.63
N TYR A 450 -0.94 -8.07 -3.03
CA TYR A 450 -0.12 -8.91 -2.13
C TYR A 450 0.57 -10.09 -2.81
N LYS A 451 0.61 -10.09 -4.15
CA LYS A 451 1.17 -11.18 -4.95
C LYS A 451 2.47 -10.74 -5.60
N ILE A 452 3.52 -11.52 -5.39
CA ILE A 452 4.84 -11.31 -5.98
C ILE A 452 5.00 -12.33 -7.11
N TYR A 453 5.16 -11.84 -8.33
CA TYR A 453 5.34 -12.62 -9.54
C TYR A 453 6.83 -12.77 -9.82
N SER A 454 7.31 -14.01 -9.93
CA SER A 454 8.68 -14.34 -10.33
C SER A 454 8.65 -14.92 -11.75
N ILE A 455 9.29 -14.22 -12.69
CA ILE A 455 9.10 -14.40 -14.13
C ILE A 455 10.40 -14.85 -14.78
N GLY A 456 10.35 -16.02 -15.40
CA GLY A 456 11.48 -16.63 -16.09
C GLY A 456 12.59 -17.07 -15.13
N GLY A 457 13.84 -16.84 -15.53
CA GLY A 457 15.05 -17.16 -14.79
C GLY A 457 15.78 -18.39 -15.31
N TYR A 458 16.76 -18.82 -14.51
CA TYR A 458 17.68 -19.93 -14.79
C TYR A 458 18.04 -20.63 -13.47
N ASP A 459 18.08 -21.97 -13.47
CA ASP A 459 18.42 -22.78 -12.28
C ASP A 459 19.85 -23.36 -12.30
N GLY A 460 20.63 -23.06 -13.35
CA GLY A 460 21.93 -23.72 -13.58
C GLY A 460 21.91 -24.74 -14.71
N VAL A 461 20.72 -25.12 -15.21
CA VAL A 461 20.53 -26.12 -16.26
C VAL A 461 19.55 -25.61 -17.32
N GLU A 462 18.36 -25.16 -16.92
CA GLU A 462 17.27 -24.77 -17.83
C GLU A 462 16.93 -23.29 -17.74
N TYR A 463 16.65 -22.71 -18.92
CA TYR A 463 16.07 -21.37 -19.04
C TYR A 463 14.55 -21.46 -19.00
N PHE A 464 13.92 -20.69 -18.11
CA PHE A 464 12.48 -20.78 -17.88
C PHE A 464 11.68 -19.76 -18.69
N ASN A 465 10.51 -20.19 -19.14
CA ASN A 465 9.41 -19.32 -19.57
C ASN A 465 8.27 -19.28 -18.52
N THR A 466 8.47 -19.93 -17.36
CA THR A 466 7.43 -20.05 -16.34
C THR A 466 7.27 -18.76 -15.53
N CYS A 467 6.07 -18.55 -15.00
CA CYS A 467 5.76 -17.48 -14.06
C CYS A 467 5.24 -18.10 -12.76
N ARG A 468 5.85 -17.73 -11.64
CA ARG A 468 5.51 -18.22 -10.29
C ARG A 468 4.92 -17.08 -9.48
N VAL A 469 3.97 -17.39 -8.61
CA VAL A 469 3.39 -16.37 -7.72
C VAL A 469 3.52 -16.77 -6.27
N PHE A 470 4.11 -15.88 -5.50
CA PHE A 470 4.15 -15.95 -4.05
C PHE A 470 3.07 -15.03 -3.47
N ASP A 471 2.18 -15.58 -2.65
CA ASP A 471 1.20 -14.81 -1.88
C ASP A 471 1.86 -14.39 -0.56
N ALA A 472 2.22 -13.11 -0.44
CA ALA A 472 3.01 -12.59 0.68
C ALA A 472 2.27 -12.68 2.02
N VAL A 473 0.93 -12.60 1.99
CA VAL A 473 0.08 -12.70 3.18
C VAL A 473 -0.03 -14.16 3.62
N LYS A 474 -0.28 -15.07 2.69
CA LYS A 474 -0.44 -16.49 3.00
C LYS A 474 0.89 -17.23 3.15
N LYS A 475 1.99 -16.62 2.73
CA LYS A 475 3.33 -17.22 2.65
C LYS A 475 3.34 -18.52 1.86
N THR A 476 2.59 -18.53 0.75
CA THR A 476 2.44 -19.73 -0.08
C THR A 476 2.75 -19.42 -1.53
N TRP A 477 3.47 -20.34 -2.17
CA TRP A 477 3.65 -20.35 -3.61
C TRP A 477 2.43 -20.99 -4.28
N LYS A 478 1.93 -20.33 -5.33
CA LYS A 478 0.91 -20.89 -6.21
C LYS A 478 1.57 -21.39 -7.49
N GLU A 479 1.58 -22.72 -7.64
CA GLU A 479 1.18 -23.49 -8.83
C GLU A 479 1.62 -24.96 -8.65
N VAL A 480 0.65 -25.88 -8.69
CA VAL A 480 0.83 -27.30 -8.33
C VAL A 480 0.87 -28.21 -9.57
N ARG A 481 2.09 -28.74 -9.80
CA ARG A 481 2.51 -29.97 -10.50
C ARG A 481 2.01 -30.24 -11.93
N MET A 482 2.98 -30.35 -12.85
CA MET A 482 2.96 -31.37 -13.90
C MET A 482 3.05 -32.75 -13.23
N PHE A 483 1.96 -33.52 -13.21
CA PHE A 483 2.13 -34.97 -13.24
C PHE A 483 2.34 -35.35 -14.71
N PHE A 484 3.59 -35.69 -15.05
CA PHE A 484 3.88 -36.49 -16.24
C PHE A 484 3.13 -37.82 -16.10
N PHE A 485 1.96 -37.96 -16.72
CA PHE A 485 1.44 -39.30 -17.03
C PHE A 485 2.13 -39.79 -18.29
N ARG A 486 3.23 -40.53 -18.09
CA ARG A 486 3.63 -41.55 -19.07
C ARG A 486 2.47 -42.55 -19.08
N LEU A 487 1.74 -42.61 -20.20
CA LEU A 487 0.69 -43.60 -20.41
C LEU A 487 1.21 -44.98 -19.99
N LEU A 488 0.50 -45.64 -19.07
CA LEU A 488 0.24 -47.07 -19.12
C LEU A 488 -0.94 -47.40 -18.18
N HIS A 489 -2.03 -47.76 -18.83
CA HIS A 489 -3.20 -48.50 -18.34
C HIS A 489 -4.31 -47.77 -17.57
N LEU A 490 -5.51 -47.98 -18.11
CA LEU A 490 -6.82 -47.53 -17.67
C LEU A 490 -7.06 -47.73 -16.17
N ARG A 491 -7.46 -46.65 -15.49
CA ARG A 491 -8.61 -46.64 -14.57
C ARG A 491 -9.03 -45.19 -14.31
N ILE A 492 -10.28 -44.89 -14.68
CA ILE A 492 -10.94 -43.62 -14.39
C ILE A 492 -11.11 -43.53 -12.88
N ILE A 493 -10.28 -42.73 -12.22
CA ILE A 493 -10.55 -42.20 -10.88
C ILE A 493 -11.00 -40.77 -11.09
N THR A 494 -12.28 -40.51 -10.82
CA THR A 494 -12.86 -39.18 -10.80
C THR A 494 -12.27 -38.40 -9.63
N ILE A 495 -11.20 -37.64 -9.88
CA ILE A 495 -10.66 -36.67 -8.93
C ILE A 495 -11.54 -35.42 -9.03
N LYS A 496 -12.15 -35.02 -7.91
CA LYS A 496 -12.81 -33.72 -7.79
C LYS A 496 -11.78 -32.63 -8.11
N HIS A 497 -12.02 -31.89 -9.19
CA HIS A 497 -11.22 -30.73 -9.58
C HIS A 497 -11.22 -29.70 -8.45
N ASP A 498 -10.06 -29.51 -7.83
CA ASP A 498 -9.78 -28.24 -7.16
C ASP A 498 -9.40 -27.23 -8.25
N LYS A 499 -10.21 -26.18 -8.44
CA LYS A 499 -10.05 -25.14 -9.48
C LYS A 499 -8.92 -24.16 -9.11
N GLY A 500 -7.73 -24.65 -8.82
CA GLY A 500 -6.52 -23.84 -8.74
C GLY A 500 -5.93 -23.62 -10.14
N ALA A 501 -6.37 -22.60 -10.87
CA ALA A 501 -5.88 -22.32 -12.22
C ALA A 501 -4.35 -22.08 -12.22
N ARG A 502 -3.64 -22.82 -13.09
CA ARG A 502 -2.19 -22.69 -13.35
C ARG A 502 -1.88 -21.34 -13.97
N ILE A 503 -0.72 -20.76 -13.68
CA ILE A 503 -0.33 -19.47 -14.27
C ILE A 503 0.22 -19.72 -15.67
N ALA A 504 -0.26 -18.97 -16.66
CA ALA A 504 0.20 -19.14 -18.03
C ALA A 504 1.71 -18.87 -18.14
N PRO A 505 2.47 -19.72 -18.83
CA PRO A 505 3.86 -19.45 -19.14
C PRO A 505 3.96 -18.39 -20.25
N MET A 506 5.11 -17.70 -20.30
CA MET A 506 5.49 -16.86 -21.44
C MET A 506 5.69 -17.70 -22.70
N HIS A 507 5.55 -17.06 -23.86
CA HIS A 507 5.84 -17.67 -25.16
C HIS A 507 7.34 -17.94 -25.32
N CYS A 508 8.17 -17.02 -24.84
CA CYS A 508 9.64 -17.16 -24.88
C CYS A 508 10.22 -17.48 -23.49
N ARG A 509 11.31 -18.26 -23.48
CA ARG A 509 12.16 -18.42 -22.28
C ARG A 509 12.95 -17.13 -22.08
N ARG A 510 13.11 -16.70 -20.82
CA ARG A 510 13.82 -15.46 -20.50
C ARG A 510 14.56 -15.58 -19.18
N CYS A 511 15.87 -15.40 -19.19
CA CYS A 511 16.63 -15.01 -18.00
C CYS A 511 17.28 -13.63 -18.24
N TYR A 512 17.75 -12.99 -17.16
CA TYR A 512 18.19 -11.58 -17.20
C TYR A 512 17.12 -10.65 -17.81
N VAL A 513 15.86 -10.99 -17.53
CA VAL A 513 14.67 -10.30 -18.05
C VAL A 513 14.37 -9.08 -17.21
N SER A 514 14.03 -7.96 -17.85
CA SER A 514 13.50 -6.79 -17.15
C SER A 514 11.99 -6.95 -16.99
N VAL A 515 11.47 -6.63 -15.81
CA VAL A 515 10.04 -6.76 -15.51
C VAL A 515 9.53 -5.46 -14.93
N ALA A 516 8.35 -5.03 -15.36
CA ALA A 516 7.69 -3.84 -14.87
C ALA A 516 6.17 -4.07 -14.74
N GLU A 517 5.55 -3.46 -13.73
CA GLU A 517 4.09 -3.42 -13.56
C GLU A 517 3.56 -2.07 -14.05
N LEU A 518 2.52 -2.10 -14.88
CA LEU A 518 1.81 -0.90 -15.33
C LEU A 518 0.33 -1.19 -15.54
N ASN A 519 -0.52 -0.41 -14.88
CA ASN A 519 -1.98 -0.45 -15.00
C ASN A 519 -2.60 -1.84 -14.73
N GLY A 520 -2.03 -2.60 -13.77
CA GLY A 520 -2.46 -3.94 -13.41
C GLY A 520 -1.98 -5.04 -14.35
N TYR A 521 -1.08 -4.73 -15.29
CA TYR A 521 -0.44 -5.68 -16.19
C TYR A 521 1.04 -5.81 -15.87
N ILE A 522 1.60 -6.99 -16.13
CA ILE A 522 3.04 -7.23 -15.97
C ILE A 522 3.69 -7.33 -17.34
N TYR A 523 4.82 -6.66 -17.55
CA TYR A 523 5.55 -6.64 -18.80
C TYR A 523 6.88 -7.35 -18.61
N ALA A 524 7.14 -8.39 -19.41
CA ALA A 524 8.41 -9.08 -19.51
C ALA A 524 9.16 -8.57 -20.73
N ILE A 525 10.29 -7.89 -20.50
CA ILE A 525 10.97 -7.05 -21.48
C ILE A 525 12.37 -7.61 -21.72
N GLY A 526 12.65 -8.02 -22.96
CA GLY A 526 13.97 -8.50 -23.36
C GLY A 526 14.42 -9.78 -22.64
N GLY A 527 15.70 -9.85 -22.29
CA GLY A 527 16.34 -11.01 -21.67
C GLY A 527 17.05 -11.93 -22.67
N TYR A 528 17.40 -13.13 -22.20
CA TYR A 528 18.12 -14.15 -22.95
C TYR A 528 17.36 -15.49 -22.89
N ASP A 529 17.14 -16.12 -24.04
CA ASP A 529 16.36 -17.37 -24.16
C ASP A 529 17.21 -18.65 -24.10
N GLY A 530 18.52 -18.51 -23.87
CA GLY A 530 19.50 -19.59 -23.95
C GLY A 530 20.30 -19.59 -25.26
N HIS A 531 19.86 -18.86 -26.28
CA HIS A 531 20.49 -18.76 -27.60
C HIS A 531 20.66 -17.30 -28.05
N ASN A 532 19.59 -16.50 -27.99
CA ASN A 532 19.51 -15.14 -28.48
C ASN A 532 19.14 -14.16 -27.37
N ARG A 533 19.65 -12.92 -27.50
CA ARG A 533 19.16 -11.80 -26.70
C ARG A 533 17.92 -11.27 -27.38
N LEU A 534 16.92 -10.93 -26.59
CA LEU A 534 15.59 -10.61 -27.09
C LEU A 534 15.37 -9.10 -27.09
N ASN A 535 14.68 -8.60 -28.12
CA ASN A 535 13.99 -7.32 -28.10
C ASN A 535 12.47 -7.47 -27.92
N THR A 536 11.96 -8.71 -27.92
CA THR A 536 10.54 -8.98 -27.78
C THR A 536 10.04 -8.66 -26.38
N VAL A 537 8.77 -8.26 -26.31
CA VAL A 537 8.10 -7.88 -25.07
C VAL A 537 6.78 -8.62 -24.97
N GLU A 538 6.49 -9.15 -23.79
CA GLU A 538 5.23 -9.85 -23.50
C GLU A 538 4.52 -9.19 -22.33
N ARG A 539 3.21 -8.98 -22.47
CA ARG A 539 2.34 -8.42 -21.44
C ARG A 539 1.44 -9.51 -20.88
N TYR A 540 1.49 -9.70 -19.56
CA TYR A 540 0.61 -10.58 -18.82
C TYR A 540 -0.61 -9.84 -18.28
N ASN A 541 -1.79 -10.40 -18.51
CA ASN A 541 -3.03 -9.96 -17.89
C ASN A 541 -3.42 -10.93 -16.76
N PRO A 542 -3.33 -10.53 -15.48
CA PRO A 542 -3.70 -11.38 -14.35
C PRO A 542 -5.19 -11.76 -14.30
N LYS A 543 -6.08 -10.97 -14.91
CA LYS A 543 -7.53 -11.23 -14.93
C LYS A 543 -7.87 -12.36 -15.90
N THR A 544 -7.22 -12.42 -17.06
CA THR A 544 -7.43 -13.46 -18.07
C THR A 544 -6.43 -14.60 -17.98
N ASN A 545 -5.36 -14.43 -17.18
CA ASN A 545 -4.25 -15.37 -17.06
C ASN A 545 -3.61 -15.70 -18.43
N GLN A 546 -3.25 -14.66 -19.18
CA GLN A 546 -2.69 -14.79 -20.53
C GLN A 546 -1.53 -13.83 -20.77
N TRP A 547 -0.51 -14.32 -21.49
CA TRP A 547 0.57 -13.52 -22.05
C TRP A 547 0.28 -13.17 -23.50
N THR A 548 0.44 -11.89 -23.83
CA THR A 548 0.29 -11.35 -25.19
C THR A 548 1.61 -10.72 -25.63
N VAL A 549 2.11 -11.10 -26.80
CA VAL A 549 3.28 -10.44 -27.40
C VAL A 549 2.85 -9.04 -27.86
N ILE A 550 3.62 -8.03 -27.48
CA ILE A 550 3.37 -6.63 -27.86
C ILE A 550 4.53 -6.09 -28.71
N THR A 551 4.46 -4.81 -29.09
CA THR A 551 5.49 -4.15 -29.89
C THR A 551 6.89 -4.36 -29.28
N PRO A 552 7.86 -4.89 -30.06
CA PRO A 552 9.21 -5.12 -29.58
C PRO A 552 9.97 -3.81 -29.37
N MET A 553 10.98 -3.85 -28.51
CA MET A 553 11.93 -2.75 -28.32
C MET A 553 12.72 -2.46 -29.60
N ASN A 554 13.24 -1.24 -29.70
CA ASN A 554 14.12 -0.82 -30.79
C ASN A 554 15.49 -1.53 -30.77
N MET A 555 15.88 -2.09 -29.63
CA MET A 555 17.15 -2.78 -29.46
C MET A 555 16.97 -4.02 -28.56
N GLN A 556 17.67 -5.11 -28.91
CA GLN A 556 17.73 -6.29 -28.05
C GLN A 556 18.61 -6.03 -26.83
N ARG A 557 18.14 -6.46 -25.66
CA ARG A 557 18.87 -6.25 -24.40
C ARG A 557 18.56 -7.38 -23.41
N SER A 558 19.60 -8.03 -22.89
CA SER A 558 19.57 -8.76 -21.62
C SER A 558 20.20 -7.89 -20.53
N ASP A 559 20.00 -8.24 -19.26
CA ASP A 559 20.66 -7.54 -18.13
C ASP A 559 20.36 -6.03 -18.07
N ALA A 560 19.26 -5.61 -18.71
CA ALA A 560 18.72 -4.28 -18.60
C ALA A 560 17.85 -4.17 -17.35
N SER A 561 17.43 -2.96 -17.02
CA SER A 561 16.40 -2.73 -16.02
C SER A 561 15.24 -1.95 -16.62
N ALA A 562 14.06 -2.12 -16.04
CA ALA A 562 12.87 -1.39 -16.42
C ALA A 562 12.09 -0.90 -15.20
N CYS A 563 11.52 0.29 -15.29
CA CYS A 563 10.66 0.87 -14.26
C CYS A 563 9.52 1.67 -14.91
N THR A 564 8.50 2.01 -14.11
CA THR A 564 7.34 2.76 -14.60
C THR A 564 7.29 4.17 -14.06
N LEU A 565 7.05 5.14 -14.94
CA LEU A 565 7.01 6.55 -14.59
C LEU A 565 5.98 7.26 -15.46
N LYS A 566 5.06 8.01 -14.83
CA LYS A 566 4.03 8.82 -15.50
C LYS A 566 3.28 8.04 -16.60
N GLY A 567 2.86 6.80 -16.31
CA GLY A 567 2.08 5.96 -17.23
C GLY A 567 2.87 5.30 -18.36
N LYS A 568 4.20 5.34 -18.32
CA LYS A 568 5.10 4.77 -19.34
C LYS A 568 6.09 3.79 -18.70
N ILE A 569 6.65 2.88 -19.49
CA ILE A 569 7.69 1.94 -19.05
C ILE A 569 9.02 2.37 -19.65
N TYR A 570 10.01 2.65 -18.81
CA TYR A 570 11.36 2.97 -19.25
C TYR A 570 12.22 1.71 -19.18
N ALA A 571 13.02 1.45 -20.22
CA ALA A 571 13.99 0.37 -20.28
C ALA A 571 15.39 0.97 -20.52
N THR A 572 16.34 0.65 -19.66
CA THR A 572 17.67 1.30 -19.63
C THR A 572 18.80 0.29 -19.65
N GLY A 573 19.81 0.54 -20.48
CA GLY A 573 21.06 -0.24 -20.51
C GLY A 573 20.88 -1.69 -20.93
N GLY A 574 21.70 -2.57 -20.37
CA GLY A 574 21.77 -3.99 -20.70
C GLY A 574 22.90 -4.34 -21.66
N PHE A 575 22.79 -5.51 -22.26
CA PHE A 575 23.77 -6.13 -23.14
C PHE A 575 23.08 -6.68 -24.39
N ASN A 576 23.54 -6.28 -25.57
CA ASN A 576 22.96 -6.74 -26.83
C ASN A 576 23.58 -8.05 -27.35
N GLY A 577 24.59 -8.60 -26.66
CA GLY A 577 25.35 -9.76 -27.11
C GLY A 577 26.74 -9.43 -27.65
N GLN A 578 27.02 -8.16 -27.92
CA GLN A 578 28.31 -7.66 -28.39
C GLN A 578 28.90 -6.62 -27.42
N GLU A 579 28.08 -5.66 -26.97
CA GLU A 579 28.52 -4.57 -26.09
C GLU A 579 27.50 -4.23 -25.00
N CYS A 580 28.01 -3.63 -23.92
CA CYS A 580 27.18 -3.01 -22.89
C CYS A 580 26.55 -1.73 -23.45
N LEU A 581 25.27 -1.51 -23.14
CA LEU A 581 24.47 -0.43 -23.72
C LEU A 581 24.41 0.78 -22.79
N ASP A 582 24.49 1.97 -23.37
CA ASP A 582 24.13 3.27 -22.78
C ASP A 582 22.74 3.76 -23.26
N SER A 583 22.16 3.08 -24.25
CA SER A 583 20.84 3.44 -24.79
C SER A 583 19.71 3.19 -23.80
N ALA A 584 18.72 4.07 -23.84
CA ALA A 584 17.47 3.94 -23.12
C ALA A 584 16.28 4.28 -24.03
N GLU A 585 15.14 3.67 -23.73
CA GLU A 585 13.89 3.87 -24.46
C GLU A 585 12.69 3.75 -23.53
N PHE A 586 11.56 4.37 -23.86
CA PHE A 586 10.30 4.16 -23.15
C PHE A 586 9.22 3.59 -24.06
N TYR A 587 8.35 2.79 -23.48
CA TYR A 587 7.12 2.30 -24.07
C TYR A 587 5.94 3.14 -23.58
N ASP A 588 5.11 3.60 -24.53
CA ASP A 588 3.84 4.25 -24.25
C ASP A 588 2.68 3.29 -24.58
N PRO A 589 1.90 2.84 -23.58
CA PRO A 589 0.81 1.90 -23.81
C PRO A 589 -0.34 2.49 -24.63
N HIS A 590 -0.49 3.82 -24.72
CA HIS A 590 -1.57 4.44 -25.49
C HIS A 590 -1.28 4.40 -26.99
N THR A 591 -0.01 4.54 -27.37
CA THR A 591 0.42 4.47 -28.77
C THR A 591 0.92 3.09 -29.18
N ASN A 592 1.18 2.21 -28.20
CA ASN A 592 1.79 0.90 -28.39
C ASN A 592 3.15 0.99 -29.12
N MET A 593 3.95 1.99 -28.78
CA MET A 593 5.24 2.27 -29.43
C MET A 593 6.37 2.47 -28.43
N TRP A 594 7.57 2.07 -28.84
CA TRP A 594 8.82 2.34 -28.14
C TRP A 594 9.53 3.57 -28.73
N THR A 595 9.87 4.54 -27.88
CA THR A 595 10.56 5.77 -28.27
C THR A 595 11.92 5.85 -27.59
N ARG A 596 12.99 6.10 -28.35
CA ARG A 596 14.32 6.31 -27.80
C ARG A 596 14.40 7.63 -27.04
N ILE A 597 15.12 7.63 -25.92
CA ILE A 597 15.47 8.83 -25.17
C ILE A 597 16.99 9.07 -25.29
N PRO A 598 17.50 10.23 -24.84
CA PRO A 598 18.94 10.48 -24.81
C PRO A 598 19.70 9.34 -24.13
N ASN A 599 20.88 9.02 -24.65
CA ASN A 599 21.73 7.98 -24.07
C ASN A 599 22.24 8.41 -22.69
N MET A 600 22.43 7.41 -21.83
CA MET A 600 23.11 7.57 -20.55
C MET A 600 24.58 7.96 -20.75
N ASN A 601 25.19 8.50 -19.70
CA ASN A 601 26.60 8.90 -19.71
C ASN A 601 27.55 7.69 -19.68
N HIS A 602 27.12 6.60 -19.05
CA HIS A 602 27.86 5.35 -19.01
C HIS A 602 27.04 4.19 -19.59
N ARG A 603 27.77 3.26 -20.22
CA ARG A 603 27.24 1.94 -20.59
C ARG A 603 27.07 1.09 -19.34
N ARG A 604 25.95 0.38 -19.21
CA ARG A 604 25.63 -0.38 -18.00
C ARG A 604 24.88 -1.67 -18.34
N SER A 605 25.49 -2.84 -18.11
CA SER A 605 24.80 -4.14 -18.07
C SER A 605 24.69 -4.65 -16.63
N GLY A 606 23.65 -5.41 -16.30
CA GLY A 606 23.36 -5.81 -14.92
C GLY A 606 23.03 -4.59 -14.08
N VAL A 607 22.42 -3.59 -14.71
CA VAL A 607 22.05 -2.31 -14.14
C VAL A 607 20.70 -2.44 -13.44
N SER A 608 20.41 -1.55 -12.50
CA SER A 608 19.10 -1.45 -11.87
C SER A 608 18.57 -0.03 -12.00
N CYS A 609 17.27 0.10 -12.31
CA CYS A 609 16.62 1.40 -12.44
C CYS A 609 15.31 1.44 -11.66
N VAL A 610 14.98 2.62 -11.13
CA VAL A 610 13.74 2.87 -10.39
C VAL A 610 13.21 4.26 -10.70
N ALA A 611 11.89 4.43 -10.65
CA ALA A 611 11.24 5.72 -10.82
C ALA A 611 11.06 6.39 -9.46
N PHE A 612 11.77 7.49 -9.21
CA PHE A 612 11.77 8.18 -7.93
C PHE A 612 11.61 9.69 -8.13
N ARG A 613 10.66 10.30 -7.40
CA ARG A 613 10.38 11.76 -7.44
C ARG A 613 10.23 12.35 -8.85
N GLY A 614 9.52 11.63 -9.71
CA GLY A 614 9.23 12.10 -11.08
C GLY A 614 10.36 11.88 -12.10
N GLN A 615 11.46 11.23 -11.69
CA GLN A 615 12.66 10.99 -12.50
C GLN A 615 13.01 9.50 -12.55
N VAL A 616 13.81 9.08 -13.54
CA VAL A 616 14.29 7.69 -13.64
C VAL A 616 15.73 7.62 -13.14
N TYR A 617 15.96 6.92 -12.05
CA TYR A 617 17.27 6.69 -11.47
C TYR A 617 17.85 5.38 -12.02
N VAL A 618 19.10 5.40 -12.47
CA VAL A 618 19.82 4.25 -13.01
C VAL A 618 21.17 4.13 -12.30
N ILE A 619 21.39 3.00 -11.63
CA ILE A 619 22.45 2.86 -10.64
C ILE A 619 23.27 1.60 -10.92
N GLY A 620 24.59 1.71 -10.75
CA GLY A 620 25.53 0.60 -10.83
C GLY A 620 25.63 -0.05 -12.21
N GLY A 621 25.85 -1.36 -12.22
CA GLY A 621 26.04 -2.17 -13.42
C GLY A 621 27.51 -2.38 -13.79
N PHE A 622 27.73 -2.88 -15.00
CA PHE A 622 29.04 -3.18 -15.58
C PHE A 622 29.17 -2.49 -16.94
N ASN A 623 30.25 -1.75 -17.17
CA ASN A 623 30.44 -0.98 -18.40
C ASN A 623 31.21 -1.71 -19.52
N GLY A 624 31.50 -3.00 -19.32
CA GLY A 624 32.39 -3.78 -20.20
C GLY A 624 33.82 -3.89 -19.68
N THR A 625 34.21 -3.09 -18.69
CA THR A 625 35.56 -3.10 -18.09
C THR A 625 35.51 -3.21 -16.56
N ALA A 626 34.69 -2.41 -15.90
CA ALA A 626 34.57 -2.35 -14.45
C ALA A 626 33.10 -2.35 -13.99
N ARG A 627 32.88 -2.80 -12.75
CA ARG A 627 31.59 -2.65 -12.07
C ARG A 627 31.52 -1.22 -11.57
N LEU A 628 30.32 -0.65 -11.57
CA LEU A 628 30.10 0.76 -11.31
C LEU A 628 29.48 0.96 -9.93
N SER A 629 29.97 1.97 -9.21
CA SER A 629 29.33 2.63 -8.07
C SER A 629 28.47 3.82 -8.51
N THR A 630 28.73 4.35 -9.71
CA THR A 630 28.06 5.56 -10.21
C THR A 630 26.58 5.34 -10.44
N GLY A 631 25.79 6.38 -10.20
CA GLY A 631 24.40 6.48 -10.61
C GLY A 631 24.15 7.74 -11.43
N GLU A 632 23.08 7.72 -12.21
CA GLU A 632 22.59 8.87 -12.95
C GLU A 632 21.06 8.85 -12.97
N ARG A 633 20.46 10.05 -13.00
CA ARG A 633 19.01 10.22 -13.08
C ARG A 633 18.62 10.96 -14.35
N TYR A 634 17.53 10.53 -14.97
CA TYR A 634 16.93 11.13 -16.14
C TYR A 634 15.72 11.96 -15.74
N ASP A 635 15.72 13.20 -16.21
CA ASP A 635 14.57 14.09 -16.13
C ASP A 635 13.77 14.04 -17.44
N PRO A 636 12.53 13.52 -17.45
CA PRO A 636 11.71 13.45 -18.65
C PRO A 636 11.28 14.81 -19.22
N GLU A 637 11.25 15.87 -18.40
CA GLU A 637 10.84 17.21 -18.80
C GLU A 637 12.01 17.95 -19.44
N ALA A 638 13.20 17.88 -18.83
CA ALA A 638 14.42 18.46 -19.39
C ALA A 638 15.05 17.59 -20.49
N GLN A 639 14.71 16.30 -20.55
CA GLN A 639 15.32 15.29 -21.42
C GLN A 639 16.84 15.21 -21.24
N THR A 640 17.30 15.23 -19.99
CA THR A 640 18.73 15.20 -19.66
C THR A 640 19.05 14.20 -18.57
N TRP A 641 20.24 13.60 -18.65
CA TRP A 641 20.83 12.80 -17.60
C TRP A 641 21.72 13.65 -16.71
N SER A 642 21.69 13.41 -15.40
CA SER A 642 22.56 14.05 -14.42
C SER A 642 23.10 13.00 -13.45
N PHE A 643 24.37 13.11 -13.07
CA PHE A 643 24.96 12.23 -12.07
C PHE A 643 24.34 12.46 -10.67
N ILE A 644 24.29 11.40 -9.89
CA ILE A 644 24.01 11.43 -8.45
C ILE A 644 25.26 10.96 -7.69
N LYS A 645 25.25 11.09 -6.36
CA LYS A 645 26.33 10.53 -5.53
C LYS A 645 26.55 9.04 -5.82
N GLU A 646 27.82 8.66 -5.91
CA GLU A 646 28.21 7.26 -6.11
C GLU A 646 27.92 6.42 -4.85
N MET A 647 27.51 5.17 -5.05
CA MET A 647 27.43 4.17 -3.97
C MET A 647 28.80 3.94 -3.34
N ASN A 648 28.82 3.48 -2.09
CA ASN A 648 30.05 3.09 -1.40
C ASN A 648 30.68 1.85 -2.04
N HIS A 649 29.86 0.95 -2.59
CA HIS A 649 30.33 -0.27 -3.25
C HIS A 649 29.80 -0.41 -4.68
N SER A 650 30.73 -0.68 -5.61
CA SER A 650 30.39 -1.03 -6.99
C SER A 650 29.66 -2.37 -7.06
N ARG A 651 28.57 -2.46 -7.83
CA ARG A 651 27.76 -3.68 -7.95
C ARG A 651 27.05 -3.80 -9.30
N SER A 652 26.83 -5.04 -9.75
CA SER A 652 25.93 -5.38 -10.85
C SER A 652 24.96 -6.50 -10.43
N ASN A 653 23.87 -6.68 -11.18
CA ASN A 653 22.86 -7.72 -10.97
C ASN A 653 22.28 -7.72 -9.54
N PHE A 654 21.88 -6.55 -9.06
CA PHE A 654 21.39 -6.30 -7.70
C PHE A 654 19.93 -5.82 -7.71
N GLY A 655 19.24 -5.94 -6.58
CA GLY A 655 17.88 -5.38 -6.42
C GLY A 655 17.94 -3.87 -6.18
N LEU A 656 17.00 -3.12 -6.72
CA LEU A 656 16.85 -1.69 -6.48
C LEU A 656 15.38 -1.38 -6.24
N GLU A 657 15.02 -0.91 -5.05
CA GLU A 657 13.63 -0.66 -4.67
C GLU A 657 13.50 0.64 -3.89
N ILE A 658 12.30 1.24 -3.92
CA ILE A 658 11.98 2.41 -3.10
C ILE A 658 11.19 1.94 -1.88
N ILE A 659 11.58 2.43 -0.72
CA ILE A 659 10.80 2.30 0.51
C ILE A 659 11.05 3.53 1.39
N ASP A 660 10.00 4.02 2.05
CA ASP A 660 10.08 5.18 2.94
C ASP A 660 10.79 6.41 2.31
N ASP A 661 10.50 6.68 1.03
CA ASP A 661 11.06 7.80 0.24
C ASP A 661 12.61 7.79 0.12
N MET A 662 13.19 6.58 0.16
CA MET A 662 14.62 6.32 -0.03
C MET A 662 14.81 5.22 -1.07
N ILE A 663 15.96 5.20 -1.74
CA ILE A 663 16.29 4.16 -2.73
C ILE A 663 17.23 3.13 -2.09
N PHE A 664 16.87 1.85 -2.08
CA PHE A 664 17.66 0.77 -1.51
C PHE A 664 18.32 -0.07 -2.60
N ALA A 665 19.64 -0.20 -2.55
CA ALA A 665 20.44 -1.07 -3.40
C ALA A 665 20.85 -2.35 -2.64
N ILE A 666 20.35 -3.50 -3.08
CA ILE A 666 20.37 -4.75 -2.29
C ILE A 666 21.17 -5.82 -3.01
N GLY A 667 22.26 -6.25 -2.38
CA GLY A 667 23.11 -7.35 -2.84
C GLY A 667 23.82 -7.05 -4.16
N GLY A 668 23.99 -8.09 -4.98
CA GLY A 668 24.64 -8.02 -6.29
C GLY A 668 26.01 -8.68 -6.35
N PHE A 669 26.77 -8.33 -7.38
CA PHE A 669 28.13 -8.83 -7.63
C PHE A 669 29.12 -7.67 -7.76
N ASN A 670 30.17 -7.66 -6.95
CA ASN A 670 31.16 -6.57 -6.93
C ASN A 670 32.34 -6.78 -7.90
N GLY A 671 32.36 -7.90 -8.62
CA GLY A 671 33.47 -8.28 -9.50
C GLY A 671 34.34 -9.41 -8.98
N VAL A 672 34.26 -9.71 -7.67
CA VAL A 672 34.98 -10.80 -7.01
C VAL A 672 34.00 -11.83 -6.45
N SER A 673 33.01 -11.37 -5.68
CA SER A 673 32.01 -12.21 -5.03
C SER A 673 30.63 -11.59 -5.09
N THR A 674 29.62 -12.43 -4.85
CA THR A 674 28.27 -11.95 -4.54
C THR A 674 28.29 -11.29 -3.16
N ILE A 675 27.64 -10.16 -3.03
CA ILE A 675 27.57 -9.38 -1.79
C ILE A 675 26.15 -9.41 -1.22
N SER A 676 26.06 -9.33 0.11
CA SER A 676 24.80 -9.19 0.86
C SER A 676 24.58 -7.77 1.38
N HIS A 677 25.47 -6.82 1.06
CA HIS A 677 25.38 -5.44 1.51
C HIS A 677 24.14 -4.75 0.94
N THR A 678 23.44 -4.03 1.80
CA THR A 678 22.37 -3.10 1.43
C THR A 678 22.91 -1.69 1.59
N GLU A 679 22.60 -0.80 0.66
CA GLU A 679 22.88 0.63 0.81
C GLU A 679 21.59 1.41 0.54
N CYS A 680 21.33 2.47 1.28
CA CYS A 680 20.18 3.34 1.08
C CYS A 680 20.61 4.76 0.68
N TYR A 681 19.97 5.31 -0.34
CA TYR A 681 20.20 6.64 -0.85
C TYR A 681 19.12 7.60 -0.36
N VAL A 682 19.55 8.72 0.23
CA VAL A 682 18.69 9.80 0.69
C VAL A 682 18.86 11.00 -0.23
N ALA A 683 17.80 11.35 -0.97
CA ALA A 683 17.89 12.36 -2.01
C ALA A 683 17.99 13.79 -1.49
N GLU A 684 17.57 14.07 -0.25
CA GLU A 684 17.72 15.37 0.42
C GLU A 684 19.18 15.75 0.60
N THR A 685 19.99 14.76 1.00
CA THR A 685 21.40 14.95 1.35
C THR A 685 22.32 14.56 0.20
N ASP A 686 21.80 13.84 -0.81
CA ASP A 686 22.58 13.22 -1.88
C ASP A 686 23.69 12.32 -1.32
N GLU A 687 23.33 11.46 -0.36
CA GLU A 687 24.27 10.56 0.30
C GLU A 687 23.75 9.11 0.36
N TRP A 688 24.71 8.18 0.39
CA TRP A 688 24.47 6.75 0.57
C TRP A 688 24.87 6.31 1.98
N TYR A 689 23.96 5.64 2.67
CA TYR A 689 24.18 5.01 3.96
C TYR A 689 24.21 3.48 3.80
N SER A 690 24.91 2.77 4.68
CA SER A 690 25.05 1.31 4.67
C SER A 690 24.36 0.68 5.86
#